data_AF-A0A4R7FLG3-F1
#
_entry.id   AF-A0A4R7FLG3-F1
#
_cell.length_a   1.000
_cell.length_b   1.000
_cell.length_c   1.000
_cell.angle_alpha   90.00
_cell.angle_beta   90.00
_cell.angle_gamma   90.00
#
_symmetry.space_group_name_H-M   'P 1'
#
loop_
_entity.id
_entity.type
_entity.pdbx_description
1 polymer ?
#
loop_
_entity_poly.entity_id
_entity_poly.type
_entity_poly.pdbx_seq_one_letter_code
_entity_poly.pdbx_strand_id
1 'polypeptide(L)'
;MPDVVPGLYEALITEGLERELSRIDAGLVQRAALAEEEADRVIAAHVATVVQRALGGVGGDEKERIARKVELANALIADIARRDPRAADVTDRVQHHGALLHAVAEPSAGPSEVHFPVRPELPMAAGALLVNGRGQPRVGHEVASEMRSADSVDLLCAFLKWHGVLLIEDAVKDLIARGGRLRVITTTYIGATDQKAVDRLVALGASVKVSYDTLATRLHAKAWNFHRSTGLDTAYVGSSNLSRTAMLDGLEWNVRISSAEQPAVLEAVRATFDEYWEDSSFEAYDPERDGERLQAALQKERGGATSLPLEITALEVEARPYQREVLEQLDTERLVHDRWRNLIVMATGTGKTVVAALDFRRLREQGRVRRLLFVAHRQEILAQSQSVFRHVLRDGAFGELYVGGAVPTDWEAVFASVQSLARMDLDRLPPDHFDVVIVDEFHHASASSYQRLLRHVQPKVLVGLTATPERSDGLDVRSYFDGRVAAELRLWDALDQQLLAPFQYFGSHDDVDLSSIRWTRGNYDQTELENLYTGNDKRVQLVLRQVVEKIAEPGEMRALGFCVSVAHAEFMAERFNAAGIPSLALSAKSPSEVRKTALANLHDRTVNVIFTVDLFNEGIDLPTIDTILFLRPTESATIFLQQLGRGLRRSADKACLTVLDFIGGQSAQFRFDERFRALTGTSRKELTGQVEADFPTLPAGCHIQLDRVAKRVVLDNIKSALRLPTNRLAQELRRIGDVSLAEFLDAAQVELEDVYRSTNGGWTKLRREAGFDDTPATDQDQALGRRIGRMLHVDDPRRLATLKRLVGTASTLQPESTLERRLRSIVATDLFGPDAIPESDLEIRARLAVLPSRRSELESVIPLLKARQSRVTTPVASTRVPLRVHARYSRDEALAAFGMGKPNSVREGVKWLEDERADVFFVTLTKVEGHYSPTTMYADRAISPVRFQWESQNRTSVSSETGQRYINHRQLGSSVHLFLRETKSPDGDLGTPPYFYAGTMQYESHSGDRPIRIMWRLDEPLSIDVFQSARLAS
;
A
#
# COMPACT_ATOMS: atom_id res chain seq x y z
N MET A 1 -5.35 -4.33 -46.36
CA MET A 1 -4.26 -3.33 -46.41
C MET A 1 -2.99 -4.05 -46.01
N PRO A 2 -1.84 -3.80 -46.64
CA PRO A 2 -0.57 -4.39 -46.17
C PRO A 2 -0.33 -3.98 -44.71
N ASP A 3 0.21 -4.91 -43.91
CA ASP A 3 0.45 -4.75 -42.47
C ASP A 3 1.50 -3.66 -42.12
N VAL A 4 2.13 -3.05 -43.13
CA VAL A 4 3.08 -1.94 -42.99
C VAL A 4 2.31 -0.62 -42.92
N VAL A 5 2.32 0.01 -41.75
CA VAL A 5 1.65 1.27 -41.45
C VAL A 5 2.46 2.46 -42.01
N PRO A 6 1.86 3.50 -42.61
CA PRO A 6 2.61 4.69 -43.01
C PRO A 6 3.34 5.35 -41.82
N GLY A 7 4.65 5.60 -41.94
CA GLY A 7 5.46 6.19 -40.86
C GLY A 7 6.97 6.17 -41.15
N LEU A 8 7.77 6.61 -40.16
CA LEU A 8 9.23 6.50 -40.18
C LEU A 8 9.67 5.13 -39.67
N TYR A 9 10.67 4.53 -40.33
CA TYR A 9 11.20 3.22 -40.00
C TYR A 9 12.72 3.25 -39.93
N GLU A 10 13.28 2.65 -38.88
CA GLU A 10 14.70 2.29 -38.75
C GLU A 10 14.82 0.77 -38.59
N ALA A 11 14.56 0.03 -39.67
CA ALA A 11 14.52 -1.43 -39.65
C ALA A 11 15.31 -2.04 -40.80
N LEU A 12 16.00 -3.15 -40.53
CA LEU A 12 16.57 -3.98 -41.60
C LEU A 12 15.44 -4.56 -42.46
N ILE A 13 15.61 -4.45 -43.77
CA ILE A 13 14.71 -5.07 -44.74
C ILE A 13 14.96 -6.59 -44.72
N THR A 14 14.19 -7.29 -43.92
CA THR A 14 14.19 -8.76 -43.84
C THR A 14 13.42 -9.36 -45.02
N GLU A 15 13.62 -10.65 -45.30
CA GLU A 15 12.81 -11.37 -46.31
C GLU A 15 11.30 -11.30 -46.05
N GLY A 16 10.89 -11.18 -44.79
CA GLY A 16 9.48 -11.00 -44.40
C GLY A 16 8.99 -9.60 -44.75
N LEU A 17 9.74 -8.56 -44.37
CA LEU A 17 9.38 -7.17 -44.65
C LEU A 17 9.42 -6.88 -46.16
N GLU A 18 10.39 -7.41 -46.91
CA GLU A 18 10.45 -7.24 -48.36
C GLU A 18 9.21 -7.83 -49.06
N ARG A 19 8.71 -8.98 -48.57
CA ARG A 19 7.45 -9.58 -49.08
C ARG A 19 6.25 -8.68 -48.83
N GLU A 20 6.19 -7.96 -47.72
CA GLU A 20 5.11 -7.01 -47.44
C GLU A 20 5.25 -5.71 -48.24
N LEU A 21 6.46 -5.15 -48.31
CA LEU A 21 6.78 -3.96 -49.09
C LEU A 21 6.52 -4.18 -50.59
N SER A 22 6.71 -5.40 -51.10
CA SER A 22 6.40 -5.75 -52.51
C SER A 22 4.92 -5.59 -52.88
N ARG A 23 4.02 -5.50 -51.90
CA ARG A 23 2.58 -5.27 -52.08
C ARG A 23 2.19 -3.79 -52.01
N ILE A 24 3.15 -2.92 -51.73
CA ILE A 24 2.99 -1.46 -51.65
C ILE A 24 3.58 -0.87 -52.92
N ASP A 25 2.99 0.22 -53.39
CA ASP A 25 3.57 0.99 -54.50
C ASP A 25 4.98 1.44 -54.14
N ALA A 26 5.95 1.12 -55.00
CA ALA A 26 7.36 1.45 -54.79
C ALA A 26 7.59 2.97 -54.62
N GLY A 27 6.75 3.82 -55.21
CA GLY A 27 6.81 5.28 -55.04
C GLY A 27 6.46 5.76 -53.62
N LEU A 28 5.87 4.89 -52.80
CA LEU A 28 5.51 5.16 -51.40
C LEU A 28 6.53 4.60 -50.39
N VAL A 29 7.58 3.94 -50.87
CA VAL A 29 8.59 3.28 -50.02
C VAL A 29 9.95 3.97 -50.19
N GLN A 30 10.43 4.63 -49.14
CA GLN A 30 11.78 5.18 -49.10
C GLN A 30 12.77 4.15 -48.53
N ARG A 31 13.88 3.90 -49.24
CA ARG A 31 14.96 3.00 -48.83
C ARG A 31 16.28 3.77 -48.75
N ALA A 32 17.14 3.43 -47.79
CA ALA A 32 18.50 3.97 -47.65
C ALA A 32 19.52 2.82 -47.54
N ALA A 33 20.77 3.09 -47.93
CA ALA A 33 21.86 2.14 -47.71
C ALA A 33 22.23 2.08 -46.22
N LEU A 34 22.64 0.89 -45.75
CA LEU A 34 23.15 0.72 -44.38
C LEU A 34 24.57 1.30 -44.30
N ALA A 35 24.77 2.32 -43.46
CA ALA A 35 26.08 2.92 -43.24
C ALA A 35 27.02 1.93 -42.54
N GLU A 36 28.30 1.91 -42.92
CA GLU A 36 29.31 0.98 -42.38
C GLU A 36 29.48 1.17 -40.87
N GLU A 37 29.42 2.43 -40.40
CA GLU A 37 29.59 2.80 -39.00
C GLU A 37 28.43 2.32 -38.10
N GLU A 38 27.26 2.06 -38.67
CA GLU A 38 26.06 1.61 -37.94
C GLU A 38 25.74 0.12 -38.14
N ALA A 39 26.35 -0.50 -39.16
CA ALA A 39 26.00 -1.84 -39.62
C ALA A 39 26.08 -2.89 -38.52
N ASP A 40 27.19 -2.90 -37.77
CA ASP A 40 27.43 -3.86 -36.68
C ASP A 40 26.34 -3.78 -35.61
N ARG A 41 26.02 -2.57 -35.15
CA ARG A 41 25.00 -2.33 -34.11
C ARG A 41 23.62 -2.78 -34.57
N VAL A 42 23.21 -2.39 -35.79
CA VAL A 42 21.87 -2.66 -36.32
C VAL A 42 21.68 -4.16 -36.61
N ILE A 43 22.69 -4.83 -37.18
CA ILE A 43 22.67 -6.27 -37.45
C ILE A 43 22.70 -7.07 -36.14
N ALA A 44 23.57 -6.71 -35.20
CA ALA A 44 23.64 -7.37 -33.90
C ALA A 44 22.32 -7.24 -33.14
N ALA A 45 21.68 -6.08 -33.13
CA ALA A 45 20.37 -5.87 -32.50
C ALA A 45 19.28 -6.76 -33.11
N HIS A 46 19.28 -6.95 -34.44
CA HIS A 46 18.37 -7.86 -35.11
C HIS A 46 18.58 -9.32 -34.69
N VAL A 47 19.83 -9.79 -34.70
CA VAL A 47 20.19 -11.16 -34.28
C VAL A 47 19.85 -11.38 -32.81
N ALA A 48 20.18 -10.43 -31.92
CA ALA A 48 19.85 -10.48 -30.50
C ALA A 48 18.33 -10.63 -30.29
N THR A 49 17.51 -9.89 -31.05
CA THR A 49 16.05 -10.00 -31.00
C THR A 49 15.56 -11.39 -31.42
N VAL A 50 16.22 -12.04 -32.39
CA VAL A 50 15.90 -13.42 -32.79
C VAL A 50 16.34 -14.43 -31.73
N VAL A 51 17.55 -14.28 -31.17
CA VAL A 51 18.07 -15.14 -30.10
C VAL A 51 17.23 -15.05 -28.84
N GLN A 52 16.84 -13.84 -28.42
CA GLN A 52 15.94 -13.62 -27.28
C GLN A 52 14.58 -14.31 -27.50
N ARG A 53 14.01 -14.23 -28.72
CA ARG A 53 12.79 -14.95 -29.08
C ARG A 53 12.97 -16.47 -29.02
N ALA A 54 14.09 -16.98 -29.51
CA ALA A 54 14.41 -18.41 -29.46
C ALA A 54 14.55 -18.91 -28.01
N LEU A 55 15.30 -18.19 -27.17
CA LEU A 55 15.46 -18.48 -25.74
C LEU A 55 14.11 -18.38 -25.00
N GLY A 56 13.30 -17.36 -25.30
CA GLY A 56 11.97 -17.20 -24.72
C GLY A 56 10.99 -18.31 -25.11
N GLY A 57 11.20 -18.95 -26.26
CA GLY A 57 10.38 -20.04 -26.80
C GLY A 57 10.75 -21.43 -26.29
N VAL A 58 11.82 -21.59 -25.50
CA VAL A 58 12.25 -22.90 -24.96
C VAL A 58 11.21 -23.41 -23.96
N GLY A 59 10.59 -24.56 -24.27
CA GLY A 59 9.63 -25.26 -23.42
C GLY A 59 10.29 -26.24 -22.44
N GLY A 60 9.53 -26.65 -21.42
CA GLY A 60 9.95 -27.59 -20.37
C GLY A 60 9.61 -27.09 -18.96
N ASP A 61 9.79 -27.97 -17.97
CA ASP A 61 9.70 -27.60 -16.56
C ASP A 61 10.82 -26.61 -16.18
N GLU A 62 10.64 -25.85 -15.10
CA GLU A 62 11.46 -24.65 -14.79
C GLU A 62 12.97 -24.89 -14.79
N LYS A 63 13.44 -25.95 -14.11
CA LYS A 63 14.87 -26.31 -14.06
C LYS A 63 15.41 -26.76 -15.41
N GLU A 64 14.65 -27.58 -16.14
CA GLU A 64 15.03 -28.04 -17.48
C GLU A 64 15.06 -26.88 -18.49
N ARG A 65 14.20 -25.89 -18.30
CA ARG A 65 14.12 -24.72 -19.20
C ARG A 65 15.38 -23.88 -19.15
N ILE A 66 15.93 -23.63 -17.96
CA ILE A 66 17.18 -22.88 -17.81
C ILE A 66 18.34 -23.67 -18.42
N ALA A 67 18.42 -24.97 -18.15
CA ALA A 67 19.46 -25.83 -18.73
C ALA A 67 19.43 -25.82 -20.27
N ARG A 68 18.26 -26.00 -20.88
CA ARG A 68 18.09 -25.94 -22.35
C ARG A 68 18.42 -24.57 -22.94
N LYS A 69 18.12 -23.48 -22.23
CA LYS A 69 18.53 -22.12 -22.63
C LYS A 69 20.06 -21.98 -22.64
N VAL A 70 20.73 -22.51 -21.61
CA VAL A 70 22.20 -22.53 -21.51
C VAL A 70 22.82 -23.37 -22.63
N GLU A 71 22.25 -24.54 -22.93
CA GLU A 71 22.67 -25.38 -24.05
C GLU A 71 22.58 -24.63 -25.39
N LEU A 72 21.45 -23.96 -25.65
CA LEU A 72 21.27 -23.15 -26.85
C LEU A 72 22.28 -21.99 -26.92
N ALA A 73 22.51 -21.28 -25.81
CA ALA A 73 23.49 -20.20 -25.74
C ALA A 73 24.92 -20.71 -26.03
N ASN A 74 25.32 -21.81 -25.39
CA ASN A 74 26.65 -22.41 -25.59
C ASN A 74 26.83 -22.97 -27.01
N ALA A 75 25.76 -23.45 -27.65
CA ALA A 75 25.80 -23.86 -29.06
C ALA A 75 26.06 -22.65 -29.99
N LEU A 76 25.40 -21.51 -29.73
CA LEU A 76 25.64 -20.26 -30.47
C LEU A 76 27.06 -19.73 -30.26
N ILE A 77 27.57 -19.74 -29.03
CA ILE A 77 28.95 -19.35 -28.71
C ILE A 77 29.94 -20.26 -29.45
N ALA A 78 29.71 -21.58 -29.46
CA ALA A 78 30.55 -22.51 -30.20
C ALA A 78 30.52 -22.27 -31.71
N ASP A 79 29.38 -21.87 -32.28
CA ASP A 79 29.27 -21.48 -33.68
C ASP A 79 30.07 -20.21 -34.00
N ILE A 80 30.06 -19.22 -33.11
CA ILE A 80 30.86 -18.00 -33.24
C ILE A 80 32.35 -18.35 -33.16
N ALA A 81 32.76 -19.08 -32.11
CA ALA A 81 34.14 -19.50 -31.91
C ALA A 81 34.71 -20.31 -33.09
N ARG A 82 33.86 -21.10 -33.78
CA ARG A 82 34.26 -21.83 -35.00
C ARG A 82 34.53 -20.92 -36.19
N ARG A 83 33.84 -19.79 -36.29
CA ARG A 83 33.98 -18.83 -37.40
C ARG A 83 35.06 -17.80 -37.12
N ASP A 84 35.15 -17.33 -35.88
CA ASP A 84 36.17 -16.41 -35.41
C ASP A 84 36.63 -16.78 -33.98
N PRO A 85 37.74 -17.54 -33.85
CA PRO A 85 38.31 -17.91 -32.56
C PRO A 85 38.85 -16.74 -31.73
N ARG A 86 38.97 -15.53 -32.31
CA ARG A 86 39.37 -14.32 -31.56
C ARG A 86 38.18 -13.61 -30.94
N ALA A 87 36.98 -13.85 -31.45
CA ALA A 87 35.75 -13.22 -30.97
C ALA A 87 35.08 -13.99 -29.82
N ALA A 88 35.24 -15.32 -29.75
CA ALA A 88 34.74 -16.15 -28.65
C ALA A 88 35.55 -17.44 -28.53
N ASP A 89 35.70 -17.97 -27.31
CA ASP A 89 36.35 -19.25 -27.05
C ASP A 89 35.60 -20.12 -26.01
N VAL A 90 36.30 -21.12 -25.43
CA VAL A 90 35.71 -22.04 -24.44
C VAL A 90 35.40 -21.36 -23.10
N THR A 91 36.07 -20.26 -22.78
CA THR A 91 35.93 -19.51 -21.52
C THR A 91 34.66 -18.65 -21.50
N ASP A 92 34.11 -18.30 -22.65
CA ASP A 92 32.81 -17.59 -22.77
C ASP A 92 31.60 -18.49 -22.51
N ARG A 93 31.80 -19.81 -22.40
CA ARG A 93 30.71 -20.76 -22.18
C ARG A 93 30.13 -20.61 -20.78
N VAL A 94 28.80 -20.62 -20.72
CA VAL A 94 28.07 -20.64 -19.45
C VAL A 94 28.20 -22.03 -18.81
N GLN A 95 28.88 -22.10 -17.66
CA GLN A 95 29.18 -23.37 -16.98
C GLN A 95 28.07 -23.83 -16.02
N HIS A 96 27.46 -22.91 -15.26
CA HIS A 96 26.46 -23.23 -14.24
C HIS A 96 25.06 -22.82 -14.70
N HIS A 97 24.16 -23.80 -14.82
CA HIS A 97 22.76 -23.52 -15.13
C HIS A 97 22.07 -22.94 -13.89
N GLY A 98 21.66 -21.67 -13.97
CA GLY A 98 20.84 -21.02 -12.93
C GLY A 98 21.61 -20.38 -11.77
N ALA A 99 22.92 -20.14 -11.90
CA ALA A 99 23.69 -19.37 -10.94
C ALA A 99 24.10 -18.01 -11.53
N LEU A 100 23.98 -16.95 -10.73
CA LEU A 100 24.49 -15.61 -11.02
C LEU A 100 25.44 -15.21 -9.90
N LEU A 101 26.60 -14.66 -10.26
CA LEU A 101 27.52 -14.09 -9.28
C LEU A 101 26.93 -12.76 -8.77
N HIS A 102 26.60 -12.69 -7.49
CA HIS A 102 25.99 -11.50 -6.89
C HIS A 102 26.97 -10.62 -6.14
N ALA A 103 27.93 -11.20 -5.43
CA ALA A 103 28.92 -10.46 -4.66
C ALA A 103 30.15 -11.34 -4.37
N VAL A 104 31.28 -10.69 -4.15
CA VAL A 104 32.49 -11.26 -3.57
C VAL A 104 32.81 -10.41 -2.34
N ALA A 105 33.01 -11.05 -1.20
CA ALA A 105 33.37 -10.37 0.04
C ALA A 105 34.90 -10.26 0.17
N GLU A 106 35.38 -9.24 0.88
CA GLU A 106 36.79 -9.12 1.21
C GLU A 106 37.23 -10.22 2.20
N PRO A 107 38.49 -10.70 2.11
CA PRO A 107 39.02 -11.65 3.08
C PRO A 107 39.10 -11.01 4.49
N SER A 108 38.35 -11.57 5.46
CA SER A 108 38.45 -11.15 6.86
C SER A 108 39.78 -11.58 7.47
N ALA A 109 40.50 -10.67 8.14
CA ALA A 109 41.78 -10.93 8.79
C ALA A 109 41.66 -11.73 10.12
N GLY A 110 40.48 -12.22 10.48
CA GLY A 110 40.23 -13.01 11.69
C GLY A 110 38.94 -13.84 11.61
N PRO A 111 38.56 -14.57 12.68
CA PRO A 111 37.36 -15.43 12.73
C PRO A 111 36.02 -14.67 12.72
N SER A 112 36.02 -13.41 12.26
CA SER A 112 34.82 -12.59 12.08
C SER A 112 33.95 -13.14 10.95
N GLU A 113 32.64 -12.99 11.11
CA GLU A 113 31.64 -13.36 10.12
C GLU A 113 31.90 -12.63 8.79
N VAL A 114 31.87 -13.35 7.66
CA VAL A 114 32.06 -12.76 6.33
C VAL A 114 30.84 -11.90 5.98
N HIS A 115 31.06 -10.61 5.73
CA HIS A 115 29.99 -9.68 5.36
C HIS A 115 30.02 -9.40 3.86
N PHE A 116 28.91 -9.66 3.18
CA PHE A 116 28.74 -9.31 1.77
C PHE A 116 28.14 -7.91 1.64
N PRO A 117 28.47 -7.16 0.57
CA PRO A 117 27.82 -5.88 0.28
C PRO A 117 26.32 -6.08 0.04
N VAL A 118 25.52 -5.13 0.53
CA VAL A 118 24.06 -5.12 0.32
C VAL A 118 23.78 -4.72 -1.12
N ARG A 119 22.94 -5.50 -1.81
CA ARG A 119 22.57 -5.27 -3.21
C ARG A 119 21.35 -4.33 -3.31
N PRO A 120 21.30 -3.43 -4.30
CA PRO A 120 20.08 -2.68 -4.64
C PRO A 120 18.89 -3.58 -4.99
N GLU A 121 17.65 -3.09 -4.79
CA GLU A 121 16.44 -3.85 -5.14
C GLU A 121 16.34 -4.06 -6.66
N LEU A 122 16.75 -3.04 -7.42
CA LEU A 122 16.85 -3.10 -8.88
C LEU A 122 18.08 -3.90 -9.35
N PRO A 123 17.93 -4.83 -10.30
CA PRO A 123 19.07 -5.54 -10.89
C PRO A 123 20.10 -4.56 -11.45
N MET A 124 21.34 -4.62 -10.97
CA MET A 124 22.42 -3.69 -11.37
C MET A 124 22.67 -3.62 -12.87
N ALA A 125 22.39 -4.69 -13.60
CA ALA A 125 22.57 -4.77 -15.04
C ALA A 125 21.41 -4.17 -15.88
N ALA A 126 20.31 -3.72 -15.24
CA ALA A 126 19.09 -3.32 -15.97
C ALA A 126 18.81 -1.82 -15.87
N GLY A 127 18.41 -1.19 -16.96
CA GLY A 127 17.79 0.13 -16.95
C GLY A 127 16.39 0.07 -16.35
N ALA A 128 15.95 1.17 -15.73
CA ALA A 128 14.63 1.24 -15.12
C ALA A 128 14.07 2.67 -15.19
N LEU A 129 12.74 2.80 -15.18
CA LEU A 129 12.07 4.08 -14.96
C LEU A 129 11.44 4.05 -13.56
N LEU A 130 11.84 4.98 -12.70
CA LEU A 130 11.28 5.16 -11.36
C LEU A 130 10.36 6.37 -11.37
N VAL A 131 9.10 6.15 -10.96
CA VAL A 131 8.06 7.19 -10.92
C VAL A 131 7.48 7.46 -9.53
N ASN A 132 8.10 6.91 -8.47
CA ASN A 132 7.63 7.00 -7.09
C ASN A 132 6.15 6.58 -6.91
N GLY A 133 5.68 5.60 -7.68
CA GLY A 133 4.30 5.11 -7.60
C GLY A 133 4.08 4.03 -6.52
N ARG A 134 2.85 3.52 -6.46
CA ARG A 134 2.37 2.68 -5.35
C ARG A 134 2.97 1.29 -5.43
N GLY A 135 3.73 0.91 -4.41
CA GLY A 135 4.41 -0.40 -4.38
C GLY A 135 5.63 -0.50 -5.30
N GLN A 136 6.11 0.61 -5.85
CA GLN A 136 7.41 0.68 -6.54
C GLN A 136 8.54 1.10 -5.59
N PRO A 137 9.79 0.70 -5.90
CA PRO A 137 10.97 1.27 -5.26
C PRO A 137 11.02 2.78 -5.47
N ARG A 138 11.29 3.51 -4.39
CA ARG A 138 11.40 4.97 -4.41
C ARG A 138 12.82 5.38 -4.73
N VAL A 139 12.98 6.51 -5.41
CA VAL A 139 14.30 7.03 -5.75
C VAL A 139 15.14 7.26 -4.50
N GLY A 140 14.56 7.79 -3.41
CA GLY A 140 15.29 7.97 -2.16
C GLY A 140 15.83 6.68 -1.55
N HIS A 141 15.04 5.61 -1.56
CA HIS A 141 15.45 4.30 -1.06
C HIS A 141 16.50 3.67 -1.97
N GLU A 142 16.28 3.69 -3.28
CA GLU A 142 17.23 3.13 -4.26
C GLU A 142 18.57 3.87 -4.24
N VAL A 143 18.58 5.21 -4.17
CA VAL A 143 19.80 5.99 -4.02
C VAL A 143 20.57 5.56 -2.76
N ALA A 144 19.90 5.42 -1.62
CA ALA A 144 20.54 4.95 -0.39
C ALA A 144 21.09 3.52 -0.52
N SER A 145 20.37 2.63 -1.21
CA SER A 145 20.78 1.25 -1.46
C SER A 145 21.96 1.15 -2.45
N GLU A 146 21.96 1.99 -3.49
CA GLU A 146 23.06 2.11 -4.47
C GLU A 146 24.33 2.62 -3.79
N MET A 147 24.24 3.62 -2.90
CA MET A 147 25.38 4.10 -2.09
C MET A 147 26.00 2.97 -1.25
N ARG A 148 25.19 2.08 -0.66
CA ARG A 148 25.67 0.93 0.12
C ARG A 148 26.45 -0.09 -0.72
N SER A 149 26.46 0.00 -2.05
CA SER A 149 27.28 -0.87 -2.92
C SER A 149 28.29 -0.10 -3.78
N ALA A 150 28.31 1.23 -3.69
CA ALA A 150 29.19 2.08 -4.47
C ALA A 150 30.54 2.32 -3.76
N ASP A 151 31.60 2.47 -4.55
CA ASP A 151 32.93 2.88 -4.08
C ASP A 151 33.04 4.41 -4.10
N SER A 152 32.39 5.07 -5.07
CA SER A 152 32.28 6.52 -5.09
C SER A 152 30.96 6.99 -5.71
N VAL A 153 30.51 8.17 -5.30
CA VAL A 153 29.23 8.72 -5.70
C VAL A 153 29.39 10.18 -6.10
N ASP A 154 28.79 10.53 -7.23
CA ASP A 154 28.69 11.90 -7.72
C ASP A 154 27.23 12.34 -7.74
N LEU A 155 26.97 13.51 -7.17
CA LEU A 155 25.66 14.14 -7.12
C LEU A 155 25.71 15.49 -7.84
N LEU A 156 24.95 15.60 -8.93
CA LEU A 156 24.66 16.87 -9.59
C LEU A 156 23.23 17.27 -9.23
N CYS A 157 23.04 18.37 -8.48
CA CYS A 157 21.72 18.73 -8.01
C CYS A 157 21.47 20.23 -7.98
N ALA A 158 20.38 20.66 -8.59
CA ALA A 158 20.01 22.08 -8.66
C ALA A 158 19.71 22.70 -7.29
N PHE A 159 19.10 21.96 -6.37
CA PHE A 159 18.94 22.41 -4.99
C PHE A 159 18.92 21.27 -3.96
N LEU A 160 19.44 21.56 -2.76
CA LEU A 160 19.54 20.62 -1.65
C LEU A 160 18.65 21.08 -0.50
N LYS A 161 17.79 20.20 0.00
CA LYS A 161 16.90 20.47 1.14
C LYS A 161 17.28 19.64 2.35
N TRP A 162 17.11 20.21 3.56
CA TRP A 162 17.44 19.55 4.83
C TRP A 162 16.79 18.15 4.94
N HIS A 163 15.48 18.09 4.72
CA HIS A 163 14.71 16.86 4.77
C HIS A 163 15.08 15.85 3.67
N GLY A 164 15.75 16.26 2.60
CA GLY A 164 16.31 15.35 1.60
C GLY A 164 17.61 14.70 2.08
N VAL A 165 18.50 15.48 2.70
CA VAL A 165 19.78 14.98 3.26
C VAL A 165 19.53 13.95 4.36
N LEU A 166 18.54 14.18 5.23
CA LEU A 166 18.19 13.24 6.30
C LEU A 166 17.85 11.83 5.78
N LEU A 167 17.34 11.69 4.56
CA LEU A 167 16.96 10.39 3.97
C LEU A 167 18.18 9.54 3.59
N ILE A 168 19.30 10.17 3.27
CA ILE A 168 20.51 9.50 2.79
C ILE A 168 21.67 9.55 3.79
N GLU A 169 21.50 10.23 4.92
CA GLU A 169 22.57 10.52 5.87
C GLU A 169 23.33 9.26 6.31
N ASP A 170 22.61 8.20 6.68
CA ASP A 170 23.24 6.95 7.14
C ASP A 170 24.00 6.24 5.99
N ALA A 171 23.46 6.29 4.77
CA ALA A 171 24.13 5.73 3.60
C ALA A 171 25.41 6.52 3.24
N VAL A 172 25.42 7.84 3.43
CA VAL A 172 26.62 8.67 3.28
C VAL A 172 27.65 8.33 4.34
N LYS A 173 27.25 8.20 5.61
CA LYS A 173 28.17 7.78 6.69
C LYS A 173 28.80 6.42 6.39
N ASP A 174 28.00 5.46 5.96
CA ASP A 174 28.48 4.12 5.62
C ASP A 174 29.44 4.14 4.41
N LEU A 175 29.15 4.95 3.39
CA LEU A 175 30.03 5.13 2.23
C LEU A 175 31.40 5.67 2.66
N ILE A 176 31.42 6.77 3.42
CA ILE A 176 32.66 7.42 3.86
C ILE A 176 33.44 6.52 4.84
N ALA A 177 32.75 5.83 5.74
CA ALA A 177 33.38 4.91 6.71
C ALA A 177 34.12 3.74 6.03
N ARG A 178 33.70 3.34 4.83
CA ARG A 178 34.36 2.31 4.01
C ARG A 178 35.47 2.86 3.11
N GLY A 179 35.80 4.13 3.23
CA GLY A 179 36.81 4.81 2.40
C GLY A 179 36.29 5.29 1.04
N GLY A 180 34.97 5.24 0.82
CA GLY A 180 34.36 5.82 -0.38
C GLY A 180 34.31 7.35 -0.33
N ARG A 181 33.92 7.97 -1.45
CA ARG A 181 33.85 9.43 -1.60
C ARG A 181 32.50 9.88 -2.15
N LEU A 182 32.01 11.04 -1.68
CA LEU A 182 30.83 11.72 -2.21
C LEU A 182 31.23 13.11 -2.75
N ARG A 183 31.05 13.33 -4.05
CA ARG A 183 31.23 14.63 -4.72
C ARG A 183 29.86 15.25 -5.01
N VAL A 184 29.64 16.50 -4.60
CA VAL A 184 28.36 17.20 -4.79
C VAL A 184 28.58 18.51 -5.53
N ILE A 185 27.87 18.71 -6.64
CA ILE A 185 27.78 20.00 -7.35
C ILE A 185 26.38 20.56 -7.15
N THR A 186 26.29 21.82 -6.71
CA THR A 186 25.02 22.54 -6.56
C THR A 186 25.15 24.03 -6.92
N THR A 187 24.03 24.76 -6.84
CA THR A 187 23.96 26.18 -7.20
C THR A 187 23.07 26.96 -6.24
N THR A 188 23.26 28.28 -6.18
CA THR A 188 22.37 29.21 -5.46
C THR A 188 21.18 29.67 -6.30
N TYR A 189 21.11 29.27 -7.57
CA TYR A 189 20.02 29.58 -8.49
C TYR A 189 18.62 29.27 -7.89
N ILE A 190 17.69 30.23 -7.92
CA ILE A 190 16.35 30.24 -7.28
C ILE A 190 16.35 30.42 -5.74
N GLY A 191 17.50 30.35 -5.06
CA GLY A 191 17.55 30.45 -3.60
C GLY A 191 16.87 29.29 -2.87
N ALA A 192 16.61 28.18 -3.57
CA ALA A 192 15.88 27.03 -3.06
C ALA A 192 16.74 26.10 -2.18
N THR A 193 18.06 26.20 -2.17
CA THR A 193 18.92 25.37 -1.31
C THR A 193 18.81 25.80 0.15
N ASP A 194 18.86 24.84 1.07
CA ASP A 194 18.97 25.10 2.51
C ASP A 194 20.45 25.01 2.91
N GLN A 195 21.03 26.08 3.47
CA GLN A 195 22.44 26.10 3.88
C GLN A 195 22.80 24.94 4.84
N LYS A 196 21.94 24.70 5.84
CA LYS A 196 22.10 23.60 6.81
C LYS A 196 22.26 22.23 6.13
N ALA A 197 21.63 22.02 4.97
CA ALA A 197 21.75 20.78 4.20
C ALA A 197 23.15 20.63 3.59
N VAL A 198 23.70 21.73 3.05
CA VAL A 198 25.06 21.78 2.48
C VAL A 198 26.10 21.56 3.57
N ASP A 199 25.97 22.26 4.69
CA ASP A 199 26.88 22.15 5.83
C ASP A 199 26.91 20.73 6.39
N ARG A 200 25.75 20.08 6.46
CA ARG A 200 25.65 18.70 6.93
C ARG A 200 26.34 17.71 6.00
N LEU A 201 26.24 17.88 4.68
CA LEU A 201 26.94 17.02 3.73
C LEU A 201 28.47 17.15 3.90
N VAL A 202 28.99 18.38 4.04
CA VAL A 202 30.42 18.60 4.32
C VAL A 202 30.82 17.98 5.65
N ALA A 203 30.03 18.17 6.71
CA ALA A 203 30.29 17.57 8.03
C ALA A 203 30.28 16.03 8.01
N LEU A 204 29.57 15.41 7.07
CA LEU A 204 29.58 13.95 6.85
C LEU A 204 30.80 13.48 6.04
N GLY A 205 31.60 14.38 5.50
CA GLY A 205 32.80 14.08 4.69
C GLY A 205 32.62 14.23 3.17
N ALA A 206 31.52 14.82 2.71
CA ALA A 206 31.32 15.08 1.29
C ALA A 206 32.15 16.28 0.79
N SER A 207 32.67 16.18 -0.42
CA SER A 207 33.27 17.32 -1.14
C SER A 207 32.16 18.07 -1.88
N VAL A 208 31.93 19.34 -1.56
CA VAL A 208 30.86 20.14 -2.17
C VAL A 208 31.44 21.29 -2.97
N LYS A 209 30.95 21.49 -4.20
CA LYS A 209 31.17 22.68 -5.01
C LYS A 209 29.86 23.41 -5.28
N VAL A 210 29.88 24.74 -5.17
CA VAL A 210 28.71 25.61 -5.34
C VAL A 210 28.99 26.63 -6.44
N SER A 211 28.06 26.77 -7.39
CA SER A 211 28.04 27.92 -8.30
C SER A 211 27.19 29.05 -7.71
N TYR A 212 27.81 30.23 -7.60
CA TYR A 212 27.18 31.47 -7.16
C TYR A 212 26.73 32.36 -8.32
N ASP A 213 27.07 31.99 -9.56
CA ASP A 213 26.74 32.75 -10.77
C ASP A 213 25.33 32.39 -11.27
N THR A 214 24.36 33.27 -11.02
CA THR A 214 22.95 33.05 -11.40
C THR A 214 22.64 33.46 -12.84
N LEU A 215 23.59 34.08 -13.55
CA LEU A 215 23.39 34.62 -14.90
C LEU A 215 24.03 33.78 -16.00
N ALA A 216 25.22 33.20 -15.76
CA ALA A 216 25.97 32.43 -16.76
C ALA A 216 25.66 30.92 -16.74
N THR A 217 25.47 30.31 -15.57
CA THR A 217 25.37 28.84 -15.42
C THR A 217 24.02 28.44 -14.82
N ARG A 218 23.02 28.17 -15.68
CA ARG A 218 21.70 27.69 -15.24
C ARG A 218 21.70 26.18 -15.00
N LEU A 219 22.36 25.74 -13.94
CA LEU A 219 22.38 24.33 -13.56
C LEU A 219 20.98 23.88 -13.08
N HIS A 220 20.28 23.12 -13.93
CA HIS A 220 19.01 22.45 -13.61
C HIS A 220 19.09 20.93 -13.73
N ALA A 221 20.28 20.39 -13.98
CA ALA A 221 20.49 18.96 -14.07
C ALA A 221 20.39 18.31 -12.70
N LYS A 222 19.87 17.07 -12.70
CA LYS A 222 19.65 16.27 -11.51
C LYS A 222 20.09 14.86 -11.84
N ALA A 223 21.25 14.50 -11.33
CA ALA A 223 21.86 13.23 -11.62
C ALA A 223 22.57 12.66 -10.39
N TRP A 224 22.39 11.36 -10.19
CA TRP A 224 23.22 10.56 -9.31
C TRP A 224 24.06 9.63 -10.17
N ASN A 225 25.35 9.53 -9.88
CA ASN A 225 26.24 8.59 -10.54
C ASN A 225 26.95 7.74 -9.46
N PHE A 226 26.84 6.43 -9.59
CA PHE A 226 27.37 5.45 -8.64
C PHE A 226 28.44 4.62 -9.34
N HIS A 227 29.68 4.77 -8.87
CA HIS A 227 30.86 4.14 -9.43
C HIS A 227 31.27 2.93 -8.60
N ARG A 228 31.66 1.86 -9.30
CA ARG A 228 32.06 0.58 -8.72
C ARG A 228 33.24 0.01 -9.49
N SER A 229 34.20 -0.52 -8.75
CA SER A 229 35.39 -1.18 -9.29
C SER A 229 35.06 -2.45 -10.08
N THR A 230 33.85 -2.99 -9.92
CA THR A 230 33.31 -4.12 -10.68
C THR A 230 32.91 -3.77 -12.12
N GLY A 231 32.84 -2.47 -12.47
CA GLY A 231 32.35 -1.99 -13.76
C GLY A 231 30.82 -1.99 -13.91
N LEU A 232 30.08 -2.33 -12.84
CA LEU A 232 28.62 -2.28 -12.79
C LEU A 232 28.14 -0.91 -12.28
N ASP A 233 28.58 0.13 -12.96
CA ASP A 233 28.23 1.51 -12.66
C ASP A 233 26.78 1.79 -13.04
N THR A 234 26.14 2.67 -12.27
CA THR A 234 24.74 3.05 -12.46
C THR A 234 24.57 4.56 -12.33
N ALA A 235 23.68 5.14 -13.13
CA ALA A 235 23.30 6.54 -12.99
C ALA A 235 21.79 6.70 -12.98
N TYR A 236 21.31 7.71 -12.26
CA TYR A 236 19.92 8.12 -12.27
C TYR A 236 19.88 9.54 -12.81
N VAL A 237 19.16 9.76 -13.90
CA VAL A 237 18.98 11.07 -14.52
C VAL A 237 17.49 11.36 -14.60
N GLY A 238 17.08 12.53 -14.10
CA GLY A 238 15.65 12.80 -14.02
C GLY A 238 15.29 14.18 -13.47
N SER A 239 14.12 14.24 -12.87
CA SER A 239 13.56 15.46 -12.29
C SER A 239 13.73 15.54 -10.75
N SER A 240 14.29 14.51 -10.12
CA SER A 240 14.44 14.45 -8.66
C SER A 240 15.63 15.23 -8.09
N ASN A 241 15.38 16.32 -7.37
CA ASN A 241 16.37 16.98 -6.52
C ASN A 241 16.57 16.24 -5.19
N LEU A 242 17.64 16.56 -4.43
CA LEU A 242 17.82 16.08 -3.05
C LEU A 242 16.85 16.82 -2.12
N SER A 243 15.58 16.47 -2.21
CA SER A 243 14.49 17.01 -1.43
C SER A 243 13.47 15.92 -1.16
N ARG A 244 12.72 16.06 -0.07
CA ARG A 244 11.67 15.12 0.31
C ARG A 244 10.69 14.85 -0.84
N THR A 245 10.11 15.93 -1.40
CA THR A 245 9.13 15.84 -2.48
C THR A 245 9.69 15.05 -3.66
N ALA A 246 10.88 15.38 -4.13
CA ALA A 246 11.41 14.72 -5.33
C ALA A 246 11.93 13.28 -5.07
N MET A 247 12.35 12.98 -3.84
CA MET A 247 12.86 11.65 -3.49
C MET A 247 11.76 10.66 -3.09
N LEU A 248 10.59 11.15 -2.64
CA LEU A 248 9.53 10.31 -2.04
C LEU A 248 8.09 10.56 -2.54
N ASP A 249 7.71 11.73 -3.09
CA ASP A 249 6.28 12.08 -3.34
C ASP A 249 5.95 12.59 -4.74
N GLY A 250 6.92 13.18 -5.41
CA GLY A 250 6.71 13.92 -6.64
C GLY A 250 6.38 12.96 -7.77
N LEU A 251 5.57 13.43 -8.71
CA LEU A 251 5.46 12.83 -10.04
C LEU A 251 6.79 13.09 -10.78
N GLU A 252 7.81 12.34 -10.40
CA GLU A 252 9.16 12.48 -10.91
C GLU A 252 9.42 11.36 -11.91
N TRP A 253 10.15 11.65 -12.96
CA TRP A 253 10.66 10.62 -13.85
C TRP A 253 12.15 10.54 -13.64
N ASN A 254 12.61 9.38 -13.18
CA ASN A 254 14.02 9.10 -13.03
C ASN A 254 14.36 7.87 -13.84
N VAL A 255 15.17 8.08 -14.87
CA VAL A 255 15.68 7.01 -15.70
C VAL A 255 16.97 6.53 -15.05
N ARG A 256 16.95 5.27 -14.62
CA ARG A 256 18.14 4.54 -14.23
C ARG A 256 18.81 3.98 -15.47
N ILE A 257 20.10 4.25 -15.59
CA ILE A 257 20.98 3.82 -16.65
C ILE A 257 22.01 2.87 -16.03
N SER A 258 22.26 1.74 -16.69
CA SER A 258 23.25 0.74 -16.27
C SER A 258 24.36 0.64 -17.30
N SER A 259 25.61 0.52 -16.84
CA SER A 259 26.77 0.27 -17.71
C SER A 259 26.63 -1.00 -18.54
N ALA A 260 25.89 -2.00 -18.04
CA ALA A 260 25.71 -3.29 -18.71
C ALA A 260 24.79 -3.19 -19.94
N GLU A 261 23.86 -2.23 -19.97
CA GLU A 261 22.93 -2.01 -21.09
C GLU A 261 23.37 -0.85 -21.98
N GLN A 262 23.87 0.24 -21.39
CA GLN A 262 24.14 1.50 -22.09
C GLN A 262 25.50 2.11 -21.67
N PRO A 263 26.63 1.43 -21.93
CA PRO A 263 27.95 1.87 -21.47
C PRO A 263 28.33 3.25 -22.04
N ALA A 264 28.02 3.53 -23.30
CA ALA A 264 28.34 4.81 -23.95
C ALA A 264 27.61 6.00 -23.32
N VAL A 265 26.34 5.81 -22.90
CA VAL A 265 25.56 6.87 -22.24
C VAL A 265 26.13 7.18 -20.87
N LEU A 266 26.51 6.14 -20.12
CA LEU A 266 27.05 6.30 -18.77
C LEU A 266 28.42 6.99 -18.78
N GLU A 267 29.28 6.66 -19.75
CA GLU A 267 30.56 7.33 -19.92
C GLU A 267 30.38 8.81 -20.27
N ALA A 268 29.39 9.15 -21.11
CA ALA A 268 29.04 10.55 -21.39
C ALA A 268 28.56 11.30 -20.13
N VAL A 269 27.73 10.66 -19.29
CA VAL A 269 27.27 11.23 -18.00
C VAL A 269 28.46 11.49 -17.08
N ARG A 270 29.39 10.54 -16.97
CA ARG A 270 30.61 10.68 -16.16
C ARG A 270 31.50 11.80 -16.68
N ALA A 271 31.79 11.82 -17.98
CA ALA A 271 32.64 12.85 -18.59
C ALA A 271 32.05 14.25 -18.37
N THR A 272 30.74 14.42 -18.55
CA THR A 272 30.04 15.69 -18.32
C THR A 272 30.11 16.11 -16.85
N PHE A 273 29.99 15.18 -15.91
CA PHE A 273 30.14 15.49 -14.48
C PHE A 273 31.56 15.96 -14.15
N ASP A 274 32.59 15.27 -14.66
CA ASP A 274 33.99 15.63 -14.43
C ASP A 274 34.32 17.01 -15.06
N GLU A 275 33.76 17.33 -16.22
CA GLU A 275 33.85 18.68 -16.82
C GLU A 275 33.28 19.74 -15.88
N TYR A 276 32.07 19.56 -15.35
CA TYR A 276 31.50 20.51 -14.38
C TYR A 276 32.27 20.54 -13.07
N TRP A 277 32.83 19.41 -12.64
CA TRP A 277 33.63 19.33 -11.42
C TRP A 277 34.90 20.16 -11.54
N GLU A 278 35.56 20.19 -12.70
CA GLU A 278 36.77 20.97 -12.95
C GLU A 278 36.51 22.41 -13.43
N ASP A 279 35.25 22.75 -13.74
CA ASP A 279 34.86 24.10 -14.16
C ASP A 279 35.03 25.12 -13.01
N SER A 280 35.73 26.21 -13.32
CA SER A 280 36.02 27.30 -12.38
C SER A 280 34.79 28.05 -11.84
N SER A 281 33.64 27.92 -12.49
CA SER A 281 32.36 28.50 -12.05
C SER A 281 31.75 27.76 -10.85
N PHE A 282 32.24 26.56 -10.54
CA PHE A 282 31.86 25.80 -9.34
C PHE A 282 33.00 25.86 -8.31
N GLU A 283 32.80 26.64 -7.26
CA GLU A 283 33.80 26.88 -6.22
C GLU A 283 33.66 25.86 -5.09
N ALA A 284 34.78 25.37 -4.54
CA ALA A 284 34.75 24.49 -3.36
C ALA A 284 34.16 25.22 -2.15
N TYR A 285 33.22 24.59 -1.46
CA TYR A 285 32.51 25.16 -0.31
C TYR A 285 33.04 24.61 1.01
N ASP A 286 33.37 25.51 1.91
CA ASP A 286 33.69 25.22 3.31
C ASP A 286 32.73 26.02 4.22
N PRO A 287 31.96 25.37 5.12
CA PRO A 287 31.00 26.05 5.99
C PRO A 287 31.62 27.16 6.85
N GLU A 288 32.86 27.00 7.33
CA GLU A 288 33.53 27.98 8.19
C GLU A 288 34.01 29.21 7.41
N ARG A 289 34.39 29.01 6.15
CA ARG A 289 34.91 30.08 5.28
C ARG A 289 33.81 30.78 4.46
N ASP A 290 32.89 30.01 3.91
CA ASP A 290 31.99 30.44 2.83
C ASP A 290 30.52 30.52 3.27
N GLY A 291 30.19 30.11 4.51
CA GLY A 291 28.81 30.03 5.00
C GLY A 291 28.02 31.34 4.90
N GLU A 292 28.62 32.47 5.32
CA GLU A 292 27.96 33.79 5.23
C GLU A 292 27.70 34.20 3.76
N ARG A 293 28.66 33.90 2.87
CA ARG A 293 28.55 34.18 1.43
C ARG A 293 27.41 33.37 0.80
N LEU A 294 27.28 32.10 1.17
CA LEU A 294 26.19 31.23 0.72
C LEU A 294 24.83 31.71 1.21
N GLN A 295 24.73 32.08 2.49
CA GLN A 295 23.49 32.60 3.06
C GLN A 295 23.03 33.87 2.35
N ALA A 296 23.94 34.82 2.13
CA ALA A 296 23.65 36.08 1.45
C ALA A 296 23.21 35.85 -0.01
N ALA A 297 23.87 34.94 -0.72
CA ALA A 297 23.52 34.60 -2.11
C ALA A 297 22.12 33.95 -2.20
N LEU A 298 21.76 33.05 -1.29
CA LEU A 298 20.45 32.40 -1.27
C LEU A 298 19.32 33.37 -0.91
N GLN A 299 19.54 34.28 0.05
CA GLN A 299 18.54 35.28 0.45
C GLN A 299 18.25 36.28 -0.67
N LYS A 300 19.28 36.69 -1.42
CA LYS A 300 19.14 37.61 -2.56
C LYS A 300 18.19 37.06 -3.62
N GLU A 301 18.26 35.76 -3.92
CA GLU A 301 17.39 35.10 -4.91
C GLU A 301 15.97 34.83 -4.39
N ARG A 302 15.78 34.59 -3.08
CA ARG A 302 14.45 34.41 -2.47
C ARG A 302 13.58 35.67 -2.52
N GLY A 303 14.20 36.86 -2.57
CA GLY A 303 13.50 38.15 -2.57
C GLY A 303 12.81 38.55 -3.90
N GLY A 304 12.87 37.71 -4.94
CA GLY A 304 12.46 38.07 -6.32
C GLY A 304 11.12 37.52 -6.83
N ALA A 305 10.40 36.64 -6.12
CA ALA A 305 9.18 36.00 -6.63
C ALA A 305 8.01 36.07 -5.62
N THR A 306 7.01 36.89 -5.94
CA THR A 306 5.72 37.00 -5.24
C THR A 306 4.95 35.69 -5.24
N SER A 307 4.59 35.21 -4.05
CA SER A 307 3.58 34.21 -3.79
C SER A 307 2.18 34.78 -4.09
N LEU A 308 1.41 34.08 -4.93
CA LEU A 308 -0.04 34.32 -5.10
C LEU A 308 -0.77 33.02 -4.75
N PRO A 309 -1.67 33.01 -3.75
CA PRO A 309 -2.65 31.96 -3.61
C PRO A 309 -3.87 32.29 -4.48
N LEU A 310 -4.20 31.40 -5.41
CA LEU A 310 -5.48 31.38 -6.12
C LEU A 310 -6.57 30.80 -5.20
N GLU A 311 -7.52 31.63 -4.78
CA GLU A 311 -8.82 31.16 -4.32
C GLU A 311 -9.62 30.63 -5.51
N ILE A 312 -10.12 29.39 -5.41
CA ILE A 312 -10.98 28.77 -6.42
C ILE A 312 -12.42 28.69 -5.89
N THR A 313 -13.31 29.27 -6.68
CA THR A 313 -14.77 29.24 -6.60
C THR A 313 -15.37 27.85 -6.85
N ALA A 314 -16.53 27.62 -6.22
CA ALA A 314 -17.50 26.53 -6.37
C ALA A 314 -17.19 25.44 -7.42
N LEU A 315 -16.39 24.44 -7.03
CA LEU A 315 -16.23 23.17 -7.74
C LEU A 315 -17.32 22.18 -7.30
N GLU A 316 -17.84 21.44 -8.27
CA GLU A 316 -18.75 20.31 -8.08
C GLU A 316 -18.14 19.33 -7.07
N VAL A 317 -18.85 19.04 -5.95
CA VAL A 317 -18.36 18.07 -4.96
C VAL A 317 -18.58 16.66 -5.49
N GLU A 318 -17.62 16.18 -6.28
CA GLU A 318 -17.51 14.77 -6.63
C GLU A 318 -16.82 13.96 -5.54
N ALA A 319 -17.30 12.73 -5.33
CA ALA A 319 -16.66 11.78 -4.44
C ALA A 319 -15.26 11.43 -4.96
N ARG A 320 -14.24 11.62 -4.12
CA ARG A 320 -12.87 11.13 -4.38
C ARG A 320 -12.84 9.60 -4.42
N PRO A 321 -11.84 8.95 -5.05
CA PRO A 321 -11.78 7.49 -5.19
C PRO A 321 -12.03 6.71 -3.89
N TYR A 322 -11.35 7.06 -2.79
CA TYR A 322 -11.58 6.42 -1.49
C TYR A 322 -12.98 6.65 -0.90
N GLN A 323 -13.59 7.81 -1.16
CA GLN A 323 -14.96 8.09 -0.71
C GLN A 323 -15.93 7.21 -1.49
N ARG A 324 -15.67 6.95 -2.77
CA ARG A 324 -16.44 5.98 -3.57
C ARG A 324 -16.30 4.57 -3.01
N GLU A 325 -15.10 4.18 -2.59
CA GLU A 325 -14.87 2.88 -1.95
C GLU A 325 -15.71 2.68 -0.69
N VAL A 326 -15.70 3.67 0.21
CA VAL A 326 -16.55 3.64 1.42
C VAL A 326 -18.03 3.57 1.05
N LEU A 327 -18.47 4.31 0.02
CA LEU A 327 -19.85 4.26 -0.45
C LEU A 327 -20.22 2.90 -1.08
N GLU A 328 -19.31 2.25 -1.82
CA GLU A 328 -19.48 0.90 -2.37
C GLU A 328 -19.57 -0.17 -1.25
N GLN A 329 -18.82 0.01 -0.17
CA GLN A 329 -18.91 -0.85 1.02
C GLN A 329 -20.25 -0.67 1.74
N LEU A 330 -20.75 0.57 1.88
CA LEU A 330 -22.09 0.82 2.41
C LEU A 330 -23.20 0.23 1.53
N ASP A 331 -23.05 0.30 0.20
CA ASP A 331 -23.96 -0.34 -0.74
C ASP A 331 -23.91 -1.87 -0.60
N THR A 332 -22.74 -2.44 -0.36
CA THR A 332 -22.60 -3.89 -0.07
C THR A 332 -23.35 -4.26 1.20
N GLU A 333 -23.16 -3.53 2.32
CA GLU A 333 -23.89 -3.81 3.56
C GLU A 333 -25.42 -3.77 3.35
N ARG A 334 -25.93 -2.83 2.55
CA ARG A 334 -27.37 -2.68 2.32
C ARG A 334 -27.93 -3.66 1.30
N LEU A 335 -27.26 -3.88 0.18
CA LEU A 335 -27.77 -4.66 -0.94
C LEU A 335 -27.48 -6.16 -0.81
N VAL A 336 -26.37 -6.53 -0.18
CA VAL A 336 -25.95 -7.93 0.00
C VAL A 336 -26.39 -8.46 1.35
N HIS A 337 -26.23 -7.66 2.41
CA HIS A 337 -26.45 -8.11 3.78
C HIS A 337 -27.75 -7.62 4.41
N ASP A 338 -28.47 -6.69 3.75
CA ASP A 338 -29.67 -6.02 4.26
C ASP A 338 -29.43 -5.29 5.60
N ARG A 339 -28.27 -4.65 5.72
CA ARG A 339 -27.84 -3.95 6.94
C ARG A 339 -27.85 -2.45 6.73
N TRP A 340 -28.64 -1.78 7.58
CA TRP A 340 -28.90 -0.34 7.49
C TRP A 340 -28.35 0.46 8.69
N ARG A 341 -27.74 -0.24 9.65
CA ARG A 341 -27.03 0.35 10.79
C ARG A 341 -25.54 0.11 10.57
N ASN A 342 -24.82 1.14 10.16
CA ASN A 342 -23.45 1.01 9.66
C ASN A 342 -22.48 1.95 10.41
N LEU A 343 -21.40 1.39 10.94
CA LEU A 343 -20.29 2.14 11.51
C LEU A 343 -19.22 2.37 10.46
N ILE A 344 -18.88 3.63 10.22
CA ILE A 344 -17.83 4.05 9.30
C ILE A 344 -16.64 4.56 10.12
N VAL A 345 -15.50 3.90 9.96
CA VAL A 345 -14.23 4.29 10.56
C VAL A 345 -13.41 4.99 9.50
N MET A 346 -13.06 6.27 9.68
CA MET A 346 -12.13 6.95 8.77
C MET A 346 -11.16 7.82 9.55
N ALA A 347 -9.90 7.83 9.11
CA ALA A 347 -8.87 8.71 9.67
C ALA A 347 -9.33 10.18 9.70
N THR A 348 -8.94 10.91 10.74
CA THR A 348 -9.32 12.31 10.91
C THR A 348 -8.79 13.16 9.75
N GLY A 349 -9.60 14.08 9.22
CA GLY A 349 -9.21 14.94 8.09
C GLY A 349 -9.49 14.36 6.70
N THR A 350 -10.03 13.14 6.60
CA THR A 350 -10.35 12.48 5.31
C THR A 350 -11.75 12.79 4.77
N GLY A 351 -12.51 13.67 5.44
CA GLY A 351 -13.84 14.07 4.98
C GLY A 351 -14.96 13.08 5.33
N LYS A 352 -14.96 12.52 6.56
CA LYS A 352 -16.07 11.70 7.12
C LYS A 352 -17.45 12.30 6.83
N THR A 353 -17.60 13.59 7.06
CA THR A 353 -18.85 14.32 6.83
C THR A 353 -19.24 14.42 5.35
N VAL A 354 -18.26 14.47 4.44
CA VAL A 354 -18.52 14.49 2.99
C VAL A 354 -19.09 13.14 2.54
N VAL A 355 -18.53 12.03 3.02
CA VAL A 355 -19.07 10.68 2.74
C VAL A 355 -20.51 10.56 3.24
N ALA A 356 -20.77 10.97 4.48
CA ALA A 356 -22.11 10.96 5.06
C ALA A 356 -23.12 11.80 4.25
N ALA A 357 -22.70 12.97 3.76
CA ALA A 357 -23.54 13.83 2.93
C ALA A 357 -23.80 13.22 1.53
N LEU A 358 -22.78 12.62 0.90
CA LEU A 358 -22.91 11.95 -0.39
C LEU A 358 -23.82 10.71 -0.30
N ASP A 359 -23.69 9.94 0.78
CA ASP A 359 -24.54 8.79 1.08
C ASP A 359 -26.01 9.22 1.25
N PHE A 360 -26.25 10.24 2.06
CA PHE A 360 -27.58 10.83 2.24
C PHE A 360 -28.17 11.33 0.92
N ARG A 361 -27.37 12.03 0.09
CA ARG A 361 -27.80 12.50 -1.24
C ARG A 361 -28.26 11.32 -2.11
N ARG A 362 -27.45 10.26 -2.22
CA ARG A 362 -27.78 9.06 -3.01
C ARG A 362 -29.08 8.41 -2.54
N LEU A 363 -29.26 8.23 -1.24
CA LEU A 363 -30.48 7.63 -0.68
C LEU A 363 -31.72 8.51 -0.90
N ARG A 364 -31.55 9.84 -0.82
CA ARG A 364 -32.62 10.81 -1.09
C ARG A 364 -33.00 10.83 -2.57
N GLU A 365 -32.04 10.80 -3.49
CA GLU A 365 -32.25 10.71 -4.95
C GLU A 365 -32.96 9.41 -5.34
N GLN A 366 -32.70 8.30 -4.63
CA GLN A 366 -33.42 7.03 -4.78
C GLN A 366 -34.82 7.03 -4.15
N GLY A 367 -35.23 8.12 -3.51
CA GLY A 367 -36.54 8.23 -2.83
C GLY A 367 -36.66 7.41 -1.55
N ARG A 368 -35.55 6.94 -0.96
CA ARG A 368 -35.56 6.07 0.24
C ARG A 368 -35.68 6.84 1.55
N VAL A 369 -35.13 8.07 1.59
CA VAL A 369 -35.03 8.89 2.81
C VAL A 369 -35.32 10.36 2.53
N ARG A 370 -35.85 11.08 3.52
CA ARG A 370 -36.11 12.54 3.45
C ARG A 370 -35.56 13.29 4.65
N ARG A 371 -35.80 12.79 5.87
CA ARG A 371 -35.49 13.52 7.11
C ARG A 371 -34.17 13.08 7.74
N LEU A 372 -33.38 14.04 8.21
CA LEU A 372 -32.02 13.85 8.73
C LEU A 372 -31.86 14.40 10.15
N LEU A 373 -31.24 13.62 11.03
CA LEU A 373 -30.66 14.09 12.28
C LEU A 373 -29.15 13.86 12.27
N PHE A 374 -28.37 14.93 12.29
CA PHE A 374 -26.92 14.89 12.45
C PHE A 374 -26.55 15.29 13.88
N VAL A 375 -25.77 14.45 14.55
CA VAL A 375 -25.47 14.57 15.98
C VAL A 375 -23.96 14.68 16.18
N ALA A 376 -23.53 15.69 16.92
CA ALA A 376 -22.14 15.85 17.34
C ALA A 376 -22.06 16.45 18.76
N HIS A 377 -20.86 16.49 19.35
CA HIS A 377 -20.68 16.97 20.72
C HIS A 377 -20.35 18.47 20.82
N ARG A 378 -19.95 19.13 19.71
CA ARG A 378 -19.53 20.56 19.67
C ARG A 378 -20.28 21.36 18.62
N GLN A 379 -20.48 22.65 18.90
CA GLN A 379 -21.19 23.58 18.04
C GLN A 379 -20.46 23.84 16.71
N GLU A 380 -19.14 23.97 16.77
CA GLU A 380 -18.29 24.24 15.61
C GLU A 380 -18.37 23.10 14.57
N ILE A 381 -18.34 21.84 15.05
CA ILE A 381 -18.47 20.65 14.21
C ILE A 381 -19.84 20.60 13.53
N LEU A 382 -20.91 20.98 14.25
CA LEU A 382 -22.27 21.02 13.69
C LEU A 382 -22.40 22.07 12.59
N ALA A 383 -21.88 23.28 12.80
CA ALA A 383 -21.89 24.34 11.81
C ALA A 383 -21.08 23.96 10.55
N GLN A 384 -19.89 23.38 10.74
CA GLN A 384 -19.08 22.86 9.65
C GLN A 384 -19.80 21.75 8.88
N SER A 385 -20.44 20.82 9.59
CA SER A 385 -21.16 19.70 8.97
C SER A 385 -22.38 20.16 8.19
N GLN A 386 -23.15 21.10 8.72
CA GLN A 386 -24.25 21.73 8.01
C GLN A 386 -23.78 22.39 6.71
N SER A 387 -22.67 23.14 6.76
CA SER A 387 -22.06 23.72 5.56
C SER A 387 -21.71 22.65 4.52
N VAL A 388 -21.07 21.55 4.91
CA VAL A 388 -20.74 20.44 3.99
C VAL A 388 -21.99 19.85 3.33
N PHE A 389 -23.06 19.59 4.09
CA PHE A 389 -24.31 19.09 3.54
C PHE A 389 -24.94 20.05 2.53
N ARG A 390 -24.95 21.36 2.82
CA ARG A 390 -25.44 22.39 1.89
C ARG A 390 -24.69 22.38 0.55
N HIS A 391 -23.37 22.25 0.58
CA HIS A 391 -22.55 22.17 -0.63
C HIS A 391 -22.79 20.89 -1.42
N VAL A 392 -22.84 19.73 -0.77
CA VAL A 392 -23.03 18.42 -1.43
C VAL A 392 -24.43 18.28 -2.05
N LEU A 393 -25.46 18.80 -1.37
CA LEU A 393 -26.85 18.77 -1.82
C LEU A 393 -27.21 19.93 -2.76
N ARG A 394 -26.34 20.93 -2.91
CA ARG A 394 -26.59 22.19 -3.64
C ARG A 394 -27.82 22.94 -3.13
N ASP A 395 -28.00 22.94 -1.82
CA ASP A 395 -29.13 23.56 -1.14
C ASP A 395 -28.60 24.42 0.01
N GLY A 396 -28.50 25.73 -0.21
CA GLY A 396 -27.97 26.68 0.78
C GLY A 396 -28.86 26.86 2.01
N ALA A 397 -30.13 26.45 1.95
CA ALA A 397 -31.07 26.54 3.07
C ALA A 397 -31.11 25.23 3.89
N PHE A 398 -30.45 24.17 3.45
CA PHE A 398 -30.56 22.85 4.06
C PHE A 398 -30.07 22.85 5.53
N GLY A 399 -30.90 22.29 6.41
CA GLY A 399 -30.57 22.00 7.80
C GLY A 399 -30.77 23.16 8.77
N GLU A 400 -31.22 22.86 9.98
CA GLU A 400 -31.37 23.77 11.13
C GLU A 400 -30.45 23.35 12.28
N LEU A 401 -29.94 24.30 13.07
CA LEU A 401 -29.07 24.02 14.23
C LEU A 401 -29.89 23.86 15.52
N TYR A 402 -29.55 22.86 16.33
CA TYR A 402 -30.05 22.69 17.69
C TYR A 402 -28.90 22.63 18.70
N VAL A 403 -28.30 23.80 18.94
CA VAL A 403 -27.15 23.99 19.83
C VAL A 403 -27.06 25.47 20.26
N GLY A 404 -26.52 25.75 21.44
CA GLY A 404 -26.22 27.13 21.85
C GLY A 404 -27.46 28.04 22.01
N GLY A 405 -28.65 27.45 22.24
CA GLY A 405 -29.91 28.19 22.36
C GLY A 405 -30.72 28.30 21.07
N ALA A 406 -30.18 27.90 19.92
CA ALA A 406 -30.95 27.77 18.68
C ALA A 406 -31.92 26.59 18.77
N VAL A 407 -33.15 26.75 18.24
CA VAL A 407 -34.22 25.73 18.24
C VAL A 407 -34.77 25.57 16.81
N PRO A 408 -34.79 24.35 16.24
CA PRO A 408 -35.37 24.10 14.92
C PRO A 408 -36.88 24.34 14.87
N THR A 409 -37.36 24.76 13.70
CA THR A 409 -38.76 25.04 13.40
C THR A 409 -39.43 23.90 12.63
N ASP A 410 -38.78 23.40 11.57
CA ASP A 410 -39.37 22.40 10.65
C ASP A 410 -39.01 20.97 11.04
N TRP A 411 -37.89 20.77 11.73
CA TRP A 411 -37.41 19.45 12.17
C TRP A 411 -37.25 18.42 11.03
N GLU A 412 -37.08 18.86 9.78
CA GLU A 412 -36.83 17.96 8.63
C GLU A 412 -35.35 17.55 8.53
N ALA A 413 -34.43 18.50 8.71
CA ALA A 413 -32.99 18.26 8.72
C ALA A 413 -32.38 19.02 9.90
N VAL A 414 -31.90 18.32 10.93
CA VAL A 414 -31.47 18.94 12.19
C VAL A 414 -30.03 18.57 12.50
N PHE A 415 -29.21 19.56 12.83
CA PHE A 415 -27.83 19.44 13.29
C PHE A 415 -27.78 19.78 14.78
N ALA A 416 -27.77 18.76 15.62
CA ALA A 416 -28.01 18.89 17.05
C ALA A 416 -26.82 18.47 17.91
N SER A 417 -26.60 19.18 19.02
CA SER A 417 -25.65 18.71 20.02
C SER A 417 -26.29 17.69 20.96
N VAL A 418 -25.54 16.66 21.35
CA VAL A 418 -26.04 15.65 22.31
C VAL A 418 -26.48 16.28 23.62
N GLN A 419 -25.82 17.36 24.05
CA GLN A 419 -26.20 18.09 25.25
C GLN A 419 -27.57 18.77 25.10
N SER A 420 -27.87 19.35 23.93
CA SER A 420 -29.17 19.98 23.67
C SER A 420 -30.28 18.94 23.57
N LEU A 421 -30.01 17.81 22.91
CA LEU A 421 -30.93 16.67 22.86
C LEU A 421 -31.19 16.06 24.25
N ALA A 422 -30.17 15.97 25.10
CA ALA A 422 -30.33 15.42 26.46
C ALA A 422 -31.17 16.31 27.39
N ARG A 423 -31.18 17.63 27.14
CA ARG A 423 -32.02 18.60 27.88
C ARG A 423 -33.46 18.64 27.36
N MET A 424 -33.71 18.11 26.17
CA MET A 424 -35.04 17.99 25.59
C MET A 424 -35.81 16.83 26.23
N ASP A 425 -37.13 16.99 26.24
CA ASP A 425 -38.06 15.89 26.44
C ASP A 425 -38.19 15.09 25.12
N LEU A 426 -37.46 13.97 25.04
CA LEU A 426 -37.41 13.13 23.84
C LEU A 426 -38.77 12.51 23.50
N ASP A 427 -39.71 12.40 24.44
CA ASP A 427 -41.05 11.87 24.19
C ASP A 427 -41.85 12.75 23.20
N ARG A 428 -41.43 14.01 23.02
CA ARG A 428 -41.99 14.92 22.01
C ARG A 428 -41.50 14.66 20.59
N LEU A 429 -40.44 13.88 20.43
CA LEU A 429 -39.87 13.51 19.13
C LEU A 429 -40.28 12.05 18.85
N PRO A 430 -41.14 11.77 17.86
CA PRO A 430 -41.47 10.39 17.52
C PRO A 430 -40.20 9.57 17.21
N PRO A 431 -40.08 8.31 17.69
CA PRO A 431 -38.91 7.46 17.46
C PRO A 431 -38.51 7.35 15.97
N ASP A 432 -39.48 7.30 15.07
CA ASP A 432 -39.35 7.14 13.62
C ASP A 432 -39.38 8.47 12.85
N HIS A 433 -39.33 9.62 13.54
CA HIS A 433 -39.43 10.93 12.90
C HIS A 433 -38.35 11.19 11.84
N PHE A 434 -37.12 10.75 12.11
CA PHE A 434 -35.98 10.90 11.21
C PHE A 434 -35.71 9.60 10.44
N ASP A 435 -35.64 9.68 9.11
CA ASP A 435 -35.30 8.52 8.27
C ASP A 435 -33.81 8.15 8.42
N VAL A 436 -32.94 9.15 8.60
CA VAL A 436 -31.49 8.99 8.74
C VAL A 436 -31.01 9.67 10.01
N VAL A 437 -30.29 8.92 10.85
CA VAL A 437 -29.55 9.48 11.98
C VAL A 437 -28.06 9.25 11.76
N ILE A 438 -27.29 10.33 11.80
CA ILE A 438 -25.84 10.31 11.64
C ILE A 438 -25.24 10.85 12.93
N VAL A 439 -24.32 10.09 13.52
CA VAL A 439 -23.70 10.44 14.79
C VAL A 439 -22.19 10.48 14.60
N ASP A 440 -21.61 11.67 14.70
CA ASP A 440 -20.16 11.89 14.61
C ASP A 440 -19.48 11.64 15.96
N GLU A 441 -18.22 11.21 15.89
CA GLU A 441 -17.43 10.71 17.02
C GLU A 441 -18.20 9.66 17.85
N PHE A 442 -18.69 8.63 17.15
CA PHE A 442 -19.51 7.55 17.72
C PHE A 442 -18.83 6.78 18.86
N HIS A 443 -17.51 6.88 19.02
CA HIS A 443 -16.81 6.30 20.17
C HIS A 443 -17.33 6.85 21.53
N HIS A 444 -18.06 7.97 21.54
CA HIS A 444 -18.76 8.48 22.73
C HIS A 444 -20.11 7.81 23.05
N ALA A 445 -20.59 6.86 22.23
CA ALA A 445 -21.91 6.26 22.34
C ALA A 445 -22.22 5.60 23.70
N SER A 446 -21.19 5.23 24.47
CA SER A 446 -21.36 4.66 25.82
C SER A 446 -21.75 5.69 26.88
N ALA A 447 -21.63 7.00 26.62
CA ALA A 447 -22.08 8.04 27.55
C ALA A 447 -23.60 8.00 27.71
N SER A 448 -24.09 8.20 28.94
CA SER A 448 -25.52 8.10 29.28
C SER A 448 -26.42 8.97 28.39
N SER A 449 -25.94 10.13 27.96
CA SER A 449 -26.65 11.03 27.06
C SER A 449 -26.79 10.46 25.64
N TYR A 450 -25.76 9.83 25.08
CA TYR A 450 -25.84 9.14 23.79
C TYR A 450 -26.72 7.90 23.89
N GLN A 451 -26.57 7.09 24.94
CA GLN A 451 -27.39 5.90 25.14
C GLN A 451 -28.89 6.24 25.20
N ARG A 452 -29.24 7.33 25.90
CA ARG A 452 -30.63 7.81 25.99
C ARG A 452 -31.18 8.16 24.60
N LEU A 453 -30.40 8.85 23.77
CA LEU A 453 -30.79 9.18 22.40
C LEU A 453 -30.92 7.92 21.53
N LEU A 454 -29.89 7.07 21.50
CA LEU A 454 -29.82 5.88 20.64
C LEU A 454 -30.86 4.81 20.97
N ARG A 455 -31.34 4.74 22.22
CA ARG A 455 -32.47 3.89 22.62
C ARG A 455 -33.81 4.44 22.13
N HIS A 456 -33.92 5.76 22.00
CA HIS A 456 -35.15 6.44 21.63
C HIS A 456 -35.39 6.46 20.12
N VAL A 457 -34.38 6.85 19.33
CA VAL A 457 -34.53 6.98 17.87
C VAL A 457 -34.50 5.62 17.18
N GLN A 458 -35.39 5.44 16.20
CA GLN A 458 -35.53 4.22 15.37
C GLN A 458 -35.53 4.59 13.88
N PRO A 459 -34.42 5.11 13.35
CA PRO A 459 -34.34 5.52 11.95
C PRO A 459 -34.28 4.30 11.01
N LYS A 460 -34.63 4.53 9.74
CA LYS A 460 -34.39 3.55 8.66
C LYS A 460 -32.91 3.34 8.43
N VAL A 461 -32.10 4.39 8.59
CA VAL A 461 -30.65 4.36 8.40
C VAL A 461 -29.95 4.98 9.61
N LEU A 462 -29.05 4.23 10.23
CA LEU A 462 -28.18 4.73 11.31
C LEU A 462 -26.73 4.67 10.84
N VAL A 463 -26.05 5.81 10.87
CA VAL A 463 -24.63 5.90 10.51
C VAL A 463 -23.84 6.42 11.70
N GLY A 464 -22.91 5.62 12.21
CA GLY A 464 -21.89 6.07 13.15
C GLY A 464 -20.64 6.49 12.38
N LEU A 465 -20.10 7.68 12.64
CA LEU A 465 -18.82 8.12 12.11
C LEU A 465 -17.81 8.16 13.26
N THR A 466 -16.66 7.52 13.10
CA THR A 466 -15.58 7.61 14.09
C THR A 466 -14.23 7.51 13.40
N ALA A 467 -13.17 7.99 14.04
CA ALA A 467 -11.81 7.64 13.64
C ALA A 467 -11.34 6.32 14.27
N THR A 468 -12.01 5.90 15.35
CA THR A 468 -11.57 4.79 16.21
C THR A 468 -12.79 4.06 16.77
N PRO A 469 -13.01 2.77 16.44
CA PRO A 469 -14.11 2.01 17.00
C PRO A 469 -13.80 1.50 18.42
N GLU A 470 -12.52 1.30 18.75
CA GLU A 470 -12.07 0.75 20.04
C GLU A 470 -11.88 1.85 21.09
N ARG A 471 -12.20 1.54 22.34
CA ARG A 471 -11.98 2.43 23.49
C ARG A 471 -10.97 1.84 24.48
N SER A 472 -10.28 2.73 25.19
CA SER A 472 -9.34 2.39 26.27
C SER A 472 -9.98 1.79 27.52
N ASP A 473 -11.30 1.95 27.69
CA ASP A 473 -12.07 1.37 28.80
C ASP A 473 -12.62 -0.04 28.51
N GLY A 474 -12.30 -0.61 27.34
CA GLY A 474 -12.70 -1.95 26.94
C GLY A 474 -14.16 -2.11 26.53
N LEU A 475 -14.93 -1.00 26.45
CA LEU A 475 -16.31 -1.02 25.96
C LEU A 475 -16.35 -0.86 24.44
N ASP A 476 -17.05 -1.77 23.77
CA ASP A 476 -17.09 -1.84 22.32
C ASP A 476 -18.33 -1.15 21.72
N VAL A 477 -18.14 -0.05 21.01
CA VAL A 477 -19.23 0.66 20.32
C VAL A 477 -19.73 -0.07 19.08
N ARG A 478 -18.99 -1.08 18.58
CA ARG A 478 -19.44 -1.95 17.49
C ARG A 478 -20.71 -2.71 17.86
N SER A 479 -21.01 -2.88 19.16
CA SER A 479 -22.26 -3.50 19.65
C SER A 479 -23.54 -2.85 19.11
N TYR A 480 -23.51 -1.54 18.79
CA TYR A 480 -24.64 -0.84 18.15
C TYR A 480 -24.83 -1.19 16.66
N PHE A 481 -23.86 -1.91 16.09
CA PHE A 481 -23.73 -2.25 14.67
C PHE A 481 -23.44 -3.75 14.49
N ASP A 482 -24.00 -4.58 15.37
CA ASP A 482 -23.83 -6.04 15.40
C ASP A 482 -22.37 -6.52 15.49
N GLY A 483 -21.53 -5.78 16.22
CA GLY A 483 -20.11 -6.11 16.43
C GLY A 483 -19.20 -5.77 15.23
N ARG A 484 -19.67 -4.96 14.26
CA ARG A 484 -18.98 -4.79 12.97
C ARG A 484 -18.69 -3.33 12.61
N VAL A 485 -17.70 -3.16 11.75
CA VAL A 485 -17.40 -1.92 11.02
C VAL A 485 -17.81 -2.14 9.57
N ALA A 486 -18.67 -1.27 9.05
CA ALA A 486 -19.20 -1.38 7.69
C ALA A 486 -18.18 -0.93 6.64
N ALA A 487 -17.41 0.10 6.97
CA ALA A 487 -16.37 0.62 6.11
C ALA A 487 -15.23 1.20 6.95
N GLU A 488 -13.99 0.91 6.56
CA GLU A 488 -12.79 1.42 7.20
C GLU A 488 -11.88 2.07 6.17
N LEU A 489 -11.56 3.35 6.36
CA LEU A 489 -10.49 4.02 5.64
C LEU A 489 -9.30 4.18 6.59
N ARG A 490 -8.26 3.38 6.34
CA ARG A 490 -7.07 3.35 7.17
C ARG A 490 -6.20 4.59 6.92
N LEU A 491 -5.31 4.86 7.85
CA LEU A 491 -4.40 6.00 7.75
C LEU A 491 -3.54 5.94 6.47
N TRP A 492 -3.08 4.74 6.12
CA TRP A 492 -2.30 4.46 4.93
C TRP A 492 -2.95 4.98 3.65
N ASP A 493 -4.22 4.63 3.42
CA ASP A 493 -4.95 5.01 2.21
C ASP A 493 -5.10 6.52 2.09
N ALA A 494 -5.23 7.21 3.24
CA ALA A 494 -5.34 8.66 3.29
C ALA A 494 -4.01 9.38 2.99
N LEU A 495 -2.88 8.77 3.37
CA LEU A 495 -1.54 9.28 3.05
C LEU A 495 -1.19 9.04 1.57
N ASP A 496 -1.47 7.84 1.05
CA ASP A 496 -1.24 7.47 -0.35
C ASP A 496 -1.96 8.43 -1.32
N GLN A 497 -3.15 8.88 -0.92
CA GLN A 497 -3.97 9.79 -1.71
C GLN A 497 -3.72 11.28 -1.42
N GLN A 498 -2.64 11.60 -0.70
CA GLN A 498 -2.21 12.97 -0.35
C GLN A 498 -3.31 13.81 0.34
N LEU A 499 -4.23 13.15 1.06
CA LEU A 499 -5.28 13.81 1.83
C LEU A 499 -4.72 14.39 3.14
N LEU A 500 -3.69 13.71 3.65
CA LEU A 500 -2.97 14.05 4.86
C LEU A 500 -1.58 14.58 4.52
N ALA A 501 -1.00 15.34 5.45
CA ALA A 501 0.41 15.66 5.42
C ALA A 501 1.22 14.37 5.62
N PRO A 502 2.25 14.12 4.80
CA PRO A 502 3.14 12.98 4.98
C PRO A 502 3.94 13.12 6.27
N PHE A 503 4.51 12.01 6.77
CA PHE A 503 5.27 12.01 8.03
C PHE A 503 6.67 11.41 7.91
N GLN A 504 7.59 11.87 8.74
CA GLN A 504 8.90 11.25 8.97
C GLN A 504 8.94 10.71 10.39
N TYR A 505 8.97 9.39 10.51
CA TYR A 505 8.98 8.69 11.80
C TYR A 505 10.39 8.22 12.11
N PHE A 506 10.93 8.69 13.23
CA PHE A 506 12.23 8.30 13.75
C PHE A 506 12.03 7.54 15.07
N GLY A 507 12.26 6.23 15.02
CA GLY A 507 12.27 5.35 16.19
C GLY A 507 13.69 5.25 16.75
N SER A 508 13.93 5.90 17.89
CA SER A 508 15.22 5.89 18.58
C SER A 508 15.17 4.94 19.78
N HIS A 509 16.25 4.21 20.03
CA HIS A 509 16.37 3.35 21.18
C HIS A 509 16.43 4.18 22.48
N ASP A 510 15.57 3.81 23.42
CA ASP A 510 15.56 4.33 24.79
C ASP A 510 16.25 3.29 25.69
N ASP A 511 17.33 3.66 26.37
CA ASP A 511 18.08 2.74 27.25
C ASP A 511 17.26 2.32 28.50
N VAL A 512 16.06 2.88 28.69
CA VAL A 512 15.16 2.51 29.78
C VAL A 512 14.48 1.16 29.51
N ASP A 513 14.78 0.19 30.37
CA ASP A 513 14.11 -1.11 30.39
C ASP A 513 12.73 -1.00 31.05
N LEU A 514 11.68 -1.33 30.30
CA LEU A 514 10.29 -1.33 30.76
C LEU A 514 9.79 -2.76 31.02
N SER A 515 10.58 -3.80 30.71
CA SER A 515 10.17 -5.20 30.80
C SER A 515 9.94 -5.66 32.25
N SER A 516 10.58 -4.99 33.20
CA SER A 516 10.43 -5.23 34.64
C SER A 516 9.24 -4.51 35.28
N ILE A 517 8.60 -3.57 34.57
CA ILE A 517 7.45 -2.82 35.10
C ILE A 517 6.22 -3.71 35.14
N ARG A 518 5.43 -3.59 36.20
CA ARG A 518 4.23 -4.40 36.36
C ARG A 518 3.23 -4.13 35.22
N TRP A 519 2.79 -5.20 34.57
CA TRP A 519 1.77 -5.18 33.52
C TRP A 519 0.42 -5.67 34.06
N THR A 520 -0.60 -4.82 34.03
CA THR A 520 -1.93 -5.14 34.58
C THR A 520 -3.03 -4.72 33.60
N ARG A 521 -3.94 -5.64 33.25
CA ARG A 521 -5.08 -5.41 32.35
C ARG A 521 -4.70 -4.77 31.01
N GLY A 522 -3.54 -5.13 30.46
CA GLY A 522 -3.11 -4.67 29.13
C GLY A 522 -2.30 -3.37 29.11
N ASN A 523 -2.03 -2.75 30.27
CA ASN A 523 -1.23 -1.53 30.38
C ASN A 523 -0.14 -1.65 31.45
N TYR A 524 0.87 -0.77 31.39
CA TYR A 524 1.84 -0.63 32.47
C TYR A 524 1.25 0.04 33.72
N ASP A 525 1.84 -0.23 34.88
CA ASP A 525 1.56 0.56 36.09
C ASP A 525 2.03 2.01 35.91
N GLN A 526 1.08 2.94 36.00
CA GLN A 526 1.32 4.37 35.73
C GLN A 526 2.24 5.01 36.76
N THR A 527 2.22 4.54 38.02
CA THR A 527 3.02 5.12 39.11
C THR A 527 4.48 4.68 38.99
N GLU A 528 4.71 3.40 38.67
CA GLU A 528 6.06 2.89 38.39
C GLU A 528 6.69 3.59 37.19
N LEU A 529 5.93 3.80 36.10
CA LEU A 529 6.39 4.55 34.93
C LEU A 529 6.70 6.02 35.22
N GLU A 530 5.84 6.71 35.99
CA GLU A 530 6.06 8.12 36.36
C GLU A 530 7.39 8.31 37.09
N ASN A 531 7.65 7.48 38.10
CA ASN A 531 8.87 7.55 38.90
C ASN A 531 10.12 7.28 38.06
N LEU A 532 10.04 6.33 37.14
CA LEU A 532 11.16 5.97 36.26
C LEU A 532 11.50 7.09 35.28
N TYR A 533 10.51 7.79 34.74
CA TYR A 533 10.73 8.83 33.73
C TYR A 533 11.02 10.22 34.31
N THR A 534 10.41 10.59 35.44
CA THR A 534 10.67 11.89 36.09
C THR A 534 12.03 11.95 36.77
N GLY A 535 12.64 10.80 37.11
CA GLY A 535 13.99 10.72 37.71
C GLY A 535 15.15 10.58 36.72
N ASN A 536 14.91 10.66 35.41
CA ASN A 536 15.90 10.26 34.40
C ASN A 536 16.32 11.41 33.47
N ASP A 537 17.24 12.25 33.95
CA ASP A 537 17.84 13.33 33.15
C ASP A 537 18.59 12.85 31.91
N LYS A 538 19.16 11.63 31.93
CA LYS A 538 19.84 11.06 30.76
C LYS A 538 18.88 10.85 29.60
N ARG A 539 17.65 10.39 29.89
CA ARG A 539 16.59 10.25 28.89
C ARG A 539 16.20 11.61 28.30
N VAL A 540 16.13 12.66 29.11
CA VAL A 540 15.83 14.03 28.62
C VAL A 540 16.93 14.52 27.67
N GLN A 541 18.21 14.25 27.99
CA GLN A 541 19.32 14.58 27.10
C GLN A 541 19.24 13.82 25.76
N LEU A 542 18.85 12.54 25.78
CA LEU A 542 18.58 11.77 24.57
C LEU A 542 17.47 12.43 23.72
N VAL A 543 16.36 12.84 24.36
CA VAL A 543 15.24 13.50 23.68
C VAL A 543 15.67 14.82 23.05
N LEU A 544 16.35 15.68 23.80
CA LEU A 544 16.84 16.97 23.30
C LEU A 544 17.83 16.80 22.16
N ARG A 545 18.73 15.82 22.25
CA ARG A 545 19.67 15.48 21.18
C ARG A 545 18.92 15.08 19.90
N GLN A 546 17.92 14.21 19.99
CA GLN A 546 17.11 13.82 18.82
C GLN A 546 16.34 15.00 18.22
N VAL A 547 15.80 15.90 19.06
CA VAL A 547 15.16 17.13 18.59
C VAL A 547 16.13 17.98 17.78
N VAL A 548 17.34 18.24 18.29
CA VAL A 548 18.35 19.06 17.58
C VAL A 548 18.88 18.39 16.31
N GLU A 549 19.04 17.07 16.34
CA GLU A 549 19.54 16.30 15.19
C GLU A 549 18.52 16.21 14.04
N LYS A 550 17.23 16.06 14.35
CA LYS A 550 16.19 15.82 13.34
C LYS A 550 15.46 17.08 12.90
N ILE A 551 15.34 18.08 13.78
CA ILE A 551 14.59 19.31 13.49
C ILE A 551 15.56 20.42 13.05
N ALA A 552 15.27 21.05 11.91
CA ALA A 552 16.13 22.09 11.34
C ALA A 552 16.32 23.27 12.31
N GLU A 553 15.20 23.80 12.82
CA GLU A 553 15.16 24.93 13.74
C GLU A 553 14.18 24.62 14.88
N PRO A 554 14.67 24.08 16.02
CA PRO A 554 13.81 23.76 17.17
C PRO A 554 13.07 24.98 17.74
N GLY A 555 13.57 26.20 17.51
CA GLY A 555 12.90 27.46 17.91
C GLY A 555 11.74 27.88 17.00
N GLU A 556 11.54 27.23 15.85
CA GLU A 556 10.39 27.49 14.97
C GLU A 556 9.34 26.37 14.99
N MET A 557 9.64 25.24 15.65
CA MET A 557 8.77 24.06 15.63
C MET A 557 7.47 24.30 16.39
N ARG A 558 6.43 23.58 15.96
CA ARG A 558 5.11 23.56 16.61
C ARG A 558 4.82 22.12 17.04
N ALA A 559 5.25 21.78 18.25
CA ALA A 559 5.32 20.41 18.73
C ALA A 559 4.27 20.06 19.80
N LEU A 560 3.79 18.82 19.77
CA LEU A 560 3.06 18.18 20.87
C LEU A 560 3.88 17.04 21.46
N GLY A 561 4.04 17.01 22.78
CA GLY A 561 4.71 15.93 23.51
C GLY A 561 3.76 15.14 24.39
N PHE A 562 3.69 13.82 24.19
CA PHE A 562 2.80 12.92 24.93
C PHE A 562 3.54 12.21 26.07
N CYS A 563 3.23 12.62 27.30
CA CYS A 563 3.85 12.17 28.55
C CYS A 563 2.97 11.16 29.29
N VAL A 564 3.59 10.37 30.18
CA VAL A 564 2.89 9.35 31.01
C VAL A 564 1.94 9.97 32.05
N SER A 565 2.29 11.15 32.59
CA SER A 565 1.54 11.80 33.66
C SER A 565 1.72 13.32 33.66
N VAL A 566 0.92 14.03 34.46
CA VAL A 566 0.98 15.50 34.55
C VAL A 566 2.33 15.93 35.13
N ALA A 567 2.84 15.23 36.15
CA ALA A 567 4.16 15.49 36.71
C ALA A 567 5.27 15.32 35.67
N HIS A 568 5.18 14.29 34.82
CA HIS A 568 6.14 14.10 33.72
C HIS A 568 6.01 15.21 32.65
N ALA A 569 4.80 15.68 32.34
CA ALA A 569 4.63 16.79 31.40
C ALA A 569 5.22 18.11 31.92
N GLU A 570 5.03 18.40 33.21
CA GLU A 570 5.63 19.56 33.88
C GLU A 570 7.16 19.47 33.90
N PHE A 571 7.70 18.30 34.25
CA PHE A 571 9.14 18.02 34.22
C PHE A 571 9.75 18.24 32.83
N MET A 572 9.14 17.70 31.77
CA MET A 572 9.63 17.90 30.41
C MET A 572 9.59 19.37 29.96
N ALA A 573 8.52 20.09 30.30
CA ALA A 573 8.40 21.51 30.01
C ALA A 573 9.52 22.32 30.69
N GLU A 574 9.82 22.04 31.96
CA GLU A 574 10.91 22.70 32.68
C GLU A 574 12.28 22.46 32.02
N ARG A 575 12.59 21.20 31.68
CA ARG A 575 13.89 20.86 31.08
C ARG A 575 14.06 21.41 29.66
N PHE A 576 12.99 21.46 28.86
CA PHE A 576 13.04 22.08 27.53
C PHE A 576 13.22 23.60 27.60
N ASN A 577 12.54 24.27 28.53
CA ASN A 577 12.74 25.70 28.77
C ASN A 577 14.19 25.98 29.23
N ALA A 578 14.75 25.15 30.10
CA ALA A 578 16.15 25.24 30.52
C ALA A 578 17.14 25.03 29.37
N ALA A 579 16.76 24.28 28.33
CA ALA A 579 17.53 24.08 27.11
C ALA A 579 17.30 25.18 26.04
N GLY A 580 16.52 26.22 26.36
CA GLY A 580 16.24 27.33 25.45
C GLY A 580 15.11 27.07 24.45
N ILE A 581 14.26 26.06 24.67
CA ILE A 581 13.10 25.75 23.84
C ILE A 581 11.81 26.09 24.61
N PRO A 582 11.15 27.22 24.31
CA PRO A 582 9.90 27.65 24.94
C PRO A 582 8.85 26.54 24.98
N SER A 583 8.46 26.10 26.18
CA SER A 583 7.58 24.95 26.36
C SER A 583 6.56 25.15 27.48
N LEU A 584 5.38 24.53 27.35
CA LEU A 584 4.31 24.57 28.36
C LEU A 584 3.75 23.17 28.63
N ALA A 585 3.31 22.92 29.86
CA ALA A 585 2.56 21.73 30.22
C ALA A 585 1.05 22.05 30.33
N LEU A 586 0.21 21.20 29.75
CA LEU A 586 -1.26 21.30 29.87
C LEU A 586 -1.89 19.98 30.32
N SER A 587 -2.91 20.09 31.17
CA SER A 587 -3.67 18.96 31.69
C SER A 587 -5.18 19.16 31.53
N ALA A 588 -5.97 18.11 31.77
CA ALA A 588 -7.43 18.18 31.77
C ALA A 588 -8.01 19.18 32.80
N LYS A 589 -7.23 19.55 33.82
CA LYS A 589 -7.61 20.53 34.86
C LYS A 589 -7.36 21.98 34.43
N SER A 590 -6.62 22.21 33.33
CA SER A 590 -6.33 23.56 32.85
C SER A 590 -7.60 24.29 32.39
N PRO A 591 -7.85 25.54 32.81
CA PRO A 591 -9.02 26.32 32.40
C PRO A 591 -9.11 26.52 30.87
N SER A 592 -10.32 26.67 30.34
CA SER A 592 -10.54 26.78 28.89
C SER A 592 -9.79 27.94 28.24
N GLU A 593 -9.71 29.09 28.92
CA GLU A 593 -8.99 30.27 28.41
C GLU A 593 -7.47 30.03 28.35
N VAL A 594 -6.90 29.39 29.37
CA VAL A 594 -5.47 29.01 29.38
C VAL A 594 -5.14 28.08 28.21
N ARG A 595 -6.03 27.12 27.92
CA ARG A 595 -5.85 26.23 26.76
C ARG A 595 -5.90 27.00 25.44
N LYS A 596 -6.87 27.90 25.24
CA LYS A 596 -6.96 28.72 24.03
C LYS A 596 -5.69 29.57 23.84
N THR A 597 -5.23 30.23 24.88
CA THR A 597 -4.01 31.06 24.83
C THR A 597 -2.78 30.22 24.51
N ALA A 598 -2.61 29.05 25.13
CA ALA A 598 -1.48 28.18 24.84
C ALA A 598 -1.47 27.69 23.37
N LEU A 599 -2.65 27.38 22.82
CA LEU A 599 -2.78 27.00 21.41
C LEU A 599 -2.48 28.16 20.45
N ALA A 600 -2.90 29.39 20.78
CA ALA A 600 -2.54 30.58 20.02
C ALA A 600 -1.02 30.84 20.07
N ASN A 601 -0.41 30.72 21.25
CA ASN A 601 1.03 30.87 21.43
C ASN A 601 1.83 29.83 20.64
N LEU A 602 1.33 28.60 20.55
CA LEU A 602 1.93 27.55 19.71
C LEU A 602 1.81 27.87 18.22
N HIS A 603 0.67 28.39 17.79
CA HIS A 603 0.46 28.83 16.40
C HIS A 603 1.47 29.93 16.01
N ASP A 604 1.62 30.93 16.89
CA ASP A 604 2.46 32.12 16.68
C ASP A 604 3.94 31.89 17.02
N ARG A 605 4.32 30.65 17.39
CA ARG A 605 5.70 30.23 17.72
C ARG A 605 6.31 30.94 18.94
N THR A 606 5.49 31.56 19.79
CA THR A 606 5.97 32.08 21.10
C THR A 606 6.16 30.95 22.12
N VAL A 607 5.50 29.82 21.89
CA VAL A 607 5.74 28.53 22.53
C VAL A 607 5.99 27.52 21.43
N ASN A 608 7.01 26.67 21.58
CA ASN A 608 7.37 25.68 20.59
C ASN A 608 6.83 24.29 20.92
N VAL A 609 6.67 23.96 22.21
CA VAL A 609 6.22 22.63 22.64
C VAL A 609 5.11 22.73 23.67
N ILE A 610 4.05 21.93 23.46
CA ILE A 610 3.07 21.67 24.51
C ILE A 610 3.17 20.20 24.94
N PHE A 611 3.54 19.99 26.19
CA PHE A 611 3.55 18.67 26.84
C PHE A 611 2.20 18.37 27.47
N THR A 612 1.69 17.16 27.24
CA THR A 612 0.41 16.73 27.78
C THR A 612 0.33 15.21 27.96
N VAL A 613 -0.69 14.74 28.67
CA VAL A 613 -0.93 13.31 28.92
C VAL A 613 -1.96 12.79 27.93
N ASP A 614 -3.22 13.20 28.11
CA ASP A 614 -4.36 12.78 27.28
C ASP A 614 -5.21 13.98 26.82
N LEU A 615 -4.83 15.20 27.20
CA LEU A 615 -5.42 16.39 26.59
C LEU A 615 -5.08 16.31 25.10
N PHE A 616 -6.02 16.70 24.24
CA PHE A 616 -5.79 16.81 22.79
C PHE A 616 -5.85 15.50 22.00
N ASN A 617 -6.19 14.39 22.66
CA ASN A 617 -6.54 13.15 21.95
C ASN A 617 -7.74 13.37 21.00
N GLU A 618 -8.67 14.30 21.30
CA GLU A 618 -9.86 14.62 20.48
C GLU A 618 -10.13 16.14 20.37
N GLY A 619 -10.50 16.60 19.17
CA GLY A 619 -11.14 17.90 18.96
C GLY A 619 -10.26 19.16 19.05
N ILE A 620 -8.99 19.11 18.65
CA ILE A 620 -8.24 20.32 18.25
C ILE A 620 -8.21 20.45 16.75
N ASP A 621 -8.41 21.68 16.28
CA ASP A 621 -8.14 22.08 14.90
C ASP A 621 -6.92 23.00 14.82
N LEU A 622 -5.73 22.40 14.85
CA LEU A 622 -4.46 23.07 14.57
C LEU A 622 -3.73 22.33 13.46
N PRO A 623 -4.03 22.65 12.19
CA PRO A 623 -3.33 22.04 11.06
C PRO A 623 -1.83 22.34 11.03
N THR A 624 -1.37 23.35 11.78
CA THR A 624 0.01 23.85 11.79
C THR A 624 1.01 23.02 12.59
N ILE A 625 0.57 22.02 13.38
CA ILE A 625 1.46 21.12 14.14
C ILE A 625 2.37 20.37 13.17
N ASP A 626 3.68 20.53 13.34
CA ASP A 626 4.72 19.93 12.49
C ASP A 626 5.55 18.86 13.20
N THR A 627 5.44 18.73 14.52
CA THR A 627 6.26 17.82 15.32
C THR A 627 5.43 17.09 16.38
N ILE A 628 5.66 15.77 16.52
CA ILE A 628 5.09 14.95 17.60
C ILE A 628 6.21 14.21 18.33
N LEU A 629 6.21 14.29 19.66
CA LEU A 629 7.12 13.58 20.55
C LEU A 629 6.33 12.50 21.32
N PHE A 630 6.58 11.23 21.02
CA PHE A 630 6.04 10.10 21.78
C PHE A 630 6.97 9.77 22.94
N LEU A 631 6.68 10.32 24.13
CA LEU A 631 7.51 10.18 25.32
C LEU A 631 6.99 9.13 26.31
N ARG A 632 5.97 8.35 25.90
CA ARG A 632 5.37 7.27 26.67
C ARG A 632 5.16 6.01 25.82
N PRO A 633 5.22 4.81 26.42
CA PRO A 633 4.72 3.62 25.76
C PRO A 633 3.20 3.79 25.59
N THR A 634 2.74 3.97 24.35
CA THR A 634 1.31 4.09 24.04
C THR A 634 0.80 2.73 23.58
N GLU A 635 0.34 1.91 24.51
CA GLU A 635 0.05 0.48 24.27
C GLU A 635 -1.01 0.28 23.18
N SER A 636 -2.01 1.16 23.16
CA SER A 636 -3.09 1.12 22.18
C SER A 636 -2.66 1.75 20.84
N ALA A 637 -2.71 0.96 19.76
CA ALA A 637 -2.55 1.45 18.39
C ALA A 637 -3.57 2.56 18.05
N THR A 638 -4.76 2.46 18.63
CA THR A 638 -5.86 3.42 18.49
C THR A 638 -5.50 4.79 19.06
N ILE A 639 -4.99 4.87 20.30
CA ILE A 639 -4.52 6.14 20.90
C ILE A 639 -3.34 6.69 20.10
N PHE A 640 -2.40 5.83 19.71
CA PHE A 640 -1.25 6.21 18.91
C PHE A 640 -1.66 6.88 17.59
N LEU A 641 -2.62 6.31 16.85
CA LEU A 641 -3.15 6.89 15.61
C LEU A 641 -3.91 8.19 15.83
N GLN A 642 -4.69 8.32 16.91
CA GLN A 642 -5.39 9.57 17.24
C GLN A 642 -4.39 10.70 17.47
N GLN A 643 -3.34 10.43 18.25
CA GLN A 643 -2.27 11.37 18.55
C GLN A 643 -1.51 11.77 17.29
N LEU A 644 -1.09 10.79 16.49
CA LEU A 644 -0.42 11.01 15.22
C LEU A 644 -1.30 11.84 14.25
N GLY A 645 -2.58 11.50 14.13
CA GLY A 645 -3.55 12.15 13.25
C GLY A 645 -3.74 13.65 13.51
N ARG A 646 -3.31 14.17 14.66
CA ARG A 646 -3.30 15.62 14.95
C ARG A 646 -2.24 16.34 14.11
N GLY A 647 -1.06 15.73 13.95
CA GLY A 647 0.03 16.27 13.15
C GLY A 647 -0.15 16.06 11.64
N LEU A 648 -1.00 15.11 11.22
CA LEU A 648 -1.16 14.73 9.82
C LEU A 648 -2.11 15.63 9.01
N ARG A 649 -2.67 16.70 9.57
CA ARG A 649 -3.49 17.66 8.79
C ARG A 649 -2.59 18.47 7.86
N ARG A 650 -3.05 18.88 6.68
CA ARG A 650 -2.25 19.72 5.76
C ARG A 650 -2.26 21.19 6.19
N SER A 651 -1.13 21.88 6.02
CA SER A 651 -0.99 23.34 6.20
C SER A 651 -0.01 23.88 5.17
N ALA A 652 -0.17 25.15 4.76
CA ALA A 652 0.73 25.79 3.78
C ALA A 652 2.18 25.85 4.28
N ASP A 653 2.37 26.11 5.57
CA ASP A 653 3.68 26.25 6.20
C ASP A 653 4.27 24.92 6.70
N LYS A 654 3.67 23.78 6.32
CA LYS A 654 4.09 22.46 6.78
C LYS A 654 4.36 21.51 5.61
N ALA A 655 5.63 21.17 5.45
CA ALA A 655 6.06 20.20 4.44
C ALA A 655 5.74 18.75 4.82
N CYS A 656 5.97 18.38 6.08
CA CYS A 656 5.67 17.06 6.64
C CYS A 656 5.54 17.13 8.16
N LEU A 657 5.04 16.06 8.76
CA LEU A 657 5.03 15.84 10.20
C LEU A 657 6.29 15.08 10.62
N THR A 658 7.13 15.64 11.49
CA THR A 658 8.24 14.92 12.12
C THR A 658 7.76 14.23 13.39
N VAL A 659 8.02 12.93 13.52
CA VAL A 659 7.62 12.10 14.65
C VAL A 659 8.85 11.50 15.28
N LEU A 660 9.07 11.78 16.56
CA LEU A 660 10.13 11.18 17.36
C LEU A 660 9.50 10.20 18.36
N ASP A 661 9.81 8.91 18.23
CA ASP A 661 9.34 7.85 19.11
C ASP A 661 10.52 7.18 19.81
N PHE A 662 10.44 7.05 21.13
CA PHE A 662 11.53 6.54 21.97
C PHE A 662 11.20 5.10 22.41
N ILE A 663 11.86 4.14 21.76
CA ILE A 663 11.59 2.71 21.83
C ILE A 663 12.55 2.06 22.83
N GLY A 664 12.06 1.84 24.05
CA GLY A 664 12.80 1.13 25.11
C GLY A 664 12.65 -0.38 25.11
N GLY A 665 12.99 -1.03 26.22
CA GLY A 665 12.76 -2.46 26.42
C GLY A 665 11.31 -2.75 26.81
N GLN A 666 10.36 -2.67 25.87
CA GLN A 666 8.95 -2.93 26.22
C GLN A 666 8.72 -4.40 26.63
N SER A 667 7.71 -4.62 27.47
CA SER A 667 7.12 -5.92 27.76
C SER A 667 6.85 -6.72 26.49
N ALA A 668 7.07 -8.05 26.55
CA ALA A 668 6.75 -8.97 25.46
C ALA A 668 5.26 -8.96 25.07
N GLN A 669 4.39 -8.41 25.92
CA GLN A 669 2.96 -8.25 25.65
C GLN A 669 2.63 -6.99 24.83
N PHE A 670 3.58 -6.07 24.66
CA PHE A 670 3.42 -4.86 23.86
C PHE A 670 3.32 -5.22 22.37
N ARG A 671 2.28 -4.74 21.68
CA ARG A 671 1.95 -5.15 20.30
C ARG A 671 2.47 -4.15 19.27
N PHE A 672 3.77 -4.24 18.93
CA PHE A 672 4.34 -3.42 17.85
C PHE A 672 3.72 -3.73 16.48
N ASP A 673 3.32 -4.98 16.26
CA ASP A 673 2.70 -5.40 15.01
C ASP A 673 1.40 -4.62 14.73
N GLU A 674 0.58 -4.32 15.74
CA GLU A 674 -0.65 -3.54 15.55
C GLU A 674 -0.35 -2.11 15.14
N ARG A 675 0.56 -1.43 15.84
CA ARG A 675 0.97 -0.04 15.55
C ARG A 675 1.53 0.11 14.14
N PHE A 676 2.53 -0.71 13.79
CA PHE A 676 3.19 -0.58 12.49
C PHE A 676 2.30 -1.06 11.34
N ARG A 677 1.39 -2.03 11.54
CA ARG A 677 0.37 -2.33 10.53
C ARG A 677 -0.61 -1.19 10.33
N ALA A 678 -0.99 -0.49 11.40
CA ALA A 678 -1.82 0.70 11.31
C ALA A 678 -1.12 1.83 10.52
N LEU A 679 0.21 1.95 10.67
CA LEU A 679 1.02 2.91 9.91
C LEU A 679 1.29 2.49 8.47
N THR A 680 1.44 1.19 8.20
CA THR A 680 1.95 0.67 6.92
C THR A 680 0.87 0.04 6.03
N GLY A 681 -0.31 -0.24 6.56
CA GLY A 681 -1.37 -0.95 5.83
C GLY A 681 -1.03 -2.41 5.49
N THR A 682 0.12 -2.94 5.90
CA THR A 682 0.59 -4.26 5.46
C THR A 682 -0.04 -5.42 6.22
N SER A 683 0.02 -6.60 5.61
CA SER A 683 -0.25 -7.84 6.35
C SER A 683 0.81 -8.06 7.45
N ARG A 684 0.48 -8.93 8.42
CA ARG A 684 1.39 -9.25 9.54
C ARG A 684 2.70 -9.90 9.05
N LYS A 685 2.66 -10.68 7.95
CA LYS A 685 3.82 -11.36 7.36
C LYS A 685 4.72 -10.40 6.58
N GLU A 686 4.13 -9.53 5.75
CA GLU A 686 4.88 -8.54 4.97
C GLU A 686 5.59 -7.53 5.88
N LEU A 687 4.99 -7.21 7.03
CA LEU A 687 5.58 -6.27 7.98
C LEU A 687 6.99 -6.67 8.39
N THR A 688 7.26 -7.95 8.65
CA THR A 688 8.63 -8.39 9.02
C THR A 688 9.62 -8.10 7.92
N GLY A 689 9.28 -8.42 6.67
CA GLY A 689 10.14 -8.14 5.52
C GLY A 689 10.34 -6.64 5.29
N GLN A 690 9.29 -5.84 5.47
CA GLN A 690 9.41 -4.38 5.37
C GLN A 690 10.29 -3.79 6.47
N VAL A 691 10.13 -4.21 7.73
CA VAL A 691 10.99 -3.72 8.81
C VAL A 691 12.45 -4.13 8.55
N GLU A 692 12.71 -5.36 8.09
CA GLU A 692 14.06 -5.82 7.70
C GLU A 692 14.66 -5.00 6.56
N ALA A 693 13.85 -4.60 5.58
CA ALA A 693 14.25 -3.81 4.42
C ALA A 693 14.12 -2.28 4.60
N ASP A 694 13.93 -1.77 5.82
CA ASP A 694 13.78 -0.31 6.10
C ASP A 694 12.58 0.35 5.37
N PHE A 695 11.44 -0.36 5.33
CA PHE A 695 10.15 0.08 4.81
C PHE A 695 10.21 0.65 3.37
N PRO A 696 10.56 -0.19 2.37
CA PRO A 696 10.81 0.29 1.00
C PRO A 696 9.56 0.85 0.29
N THR A 697 8.36 0.39 0.68
CA THR A 697 7.10 0.63 -0.05
C THR A 697 6.08 1.49 0.71
N LEU A 698 6.53 2.50 1.47
CA LEU A 698 5.65 3.47 2.17
C LEU A 698 4.73 4.26 1.21
N PRO A 699 3.71 5.03 1.67
CA PRO A 699 2.91 5.93 0.84
C PRO A 699 3.69 7.21 0.58
N ALA A 700 3.52 7.76 -0.62
CA ALA A 700 4.26 8.92 -1.11
C ALA A 700 4.60 9.93 0.00
N GLY A 701 5.89 10.10 0.27
CA GLY A 701 6.39 11.06 1.25
C GLY A 701 6.52 10.69 2.69
N CYS A 702 5.99 9.54 3.08
CA CYS A 702 6.24 9.02 4.41
C CYS A 702 7.61 8.35 4.47
N HIS A 703 8.30 8.48 5.60
CA HIS A 703 9.56 7.81 5.89
C HIS A 703 9.50 7.20 7.28
N ILE A 704 10.01 5.98 7.44
CA ILE A 704 10.16 5.34 8.75
C ILE A 704 11.61 4.91 8.86
N GLN A 705 12.30 5.44 9.88
CA GLN A 705 13.66 5.07 10.21
C GLN A 705 13.71 4.60 11.65
N LEU A 706 14.14 3.37 11.84
CA LEU A 706 14.41 2.80 13.15
C LEU A 706 15.91 2.68 13.29
N ASP A 707 16.47 3.09 14.43
CA ASP A 707 17.88 2.80 14.68
C ASP A 707 18.12 1.28 14.81
N ARG A 708 19.39 0.88 14.78
CA ARG A 708 19.77 -0.54 14.76
C ARG A 708 19.20 -1.35 15.93
N VAL A 709 19.12 -0.77 17.12
CA VAL A 709 18.67 -1.47 18.33
C VAL A 709 17.15 -1.49 18.40
N ALA A 710 16.50 -0.35 18.14
CA ALA A 710 15.05 -0.22 18.03
C ALA A 710 14.49 -1.17 16.96
N LYS A 711 15.13 -1.24 15.78
CA LYS A 711 14.78 -2.17 14.70
C LYS A 711 14.80 -3.62 15.18
N ARG A 712 15.83 -4.02 15.93
CA ARG A 712 15.94 -5.39 16.49
C ARG A 712 14.81 -5.67 17.48
N VAL A 713 14.56 -4.76 18.43
CA VAL A 713 13.49 -4.90 19.44
C VAL A 713 12.12 -5.07 18.76
N VAL A 714 11.83 -4.24 17.76
CA VAL A 714 10.59 -4.31 16.99
C VAL A 714 10.49 -5.61 16.20
N LEU A 715 11.57 -6.05 15.53
CA LEU A 715 11.60 -7.30 14.76
C LEU A 715 11.39 -8.53 15.65
N ASP A 716 12.06 -8.61 16.79
CA ASP A 716 11.95 -9.75 17.70
C ASP A 716 10.54 -9.85 18.28
N ASN A 717 9.92 -8.71 18.62
CA ASN A 717 8.52 -8.65 19.06
C ASN A 717 7.55 -9.12 17.96
N ILE A 718 7.68 -8.60 16.73
CA ILE A 718 6.81 -8.98 15.60
C ILE A 718 6.97 -10.47 15.26
N LYS A 719 8.20 -11.00 15.23
CA LYS A 719 8.48 -12.41 14.95
C LYS A 719 7.89 -13.34 16.02
N SER A 720 7.93 -12.91 17.29
CA SER A 720 7.29 -13.63 18.40
C SER A 720 5.76 -13.63 18.27
N ALA A 721 5.16 -12.51 17.87
CA ALA A 721 3.72 -12.39 17.65
C ALA A 721 3.21 -13.21 16.45
N LEU A 722 4.03 -13.44 15.43
CA LEU A 722 3.68 -14.16 14.20
C LEU A 722 3.50 -15.68 14.37
N ARG A 723 4.02 -16.29 15.45
CA ARG A 723 3.89 -17.72 15.70
C ARG A 723 2.73 -17.98 16.68
N LEU A 724 1.54 -18.24 16.14
CA LEU A 724 0.40 -18.79 16.89
C LEU A 724 0.31 -20.31 16.63
N PRO A 725 1.11 -21.14 17.32
CA PRO A 725 1.02 -22.59 17.17
C PRO A 725 -0.34 -23.09 17.67
N THR A 726 -0.82 -24.20 17.11
CA THR A 726 -2.10 -24.84 17.48
C THR A 726 -2.25 -25.01 18.99
N ASN A 727 -1.18 -25.39 19.70
CA ASN A 727 -1.18 -25.51 21.16
C ASN A 727 -1.62 -24.22 21.88
N ARG A 728 -1.19 -23.05 21.39
CA ARG A 728 -1.55 -21.76 21.99
C ARG A 728 -3.00 -21.41 21.69
N LEU A 729 -3.44 -21.62 20.44
CA LEU A 729 -4.85 -21.46 20.07
C LEU A 729 -5.75 -22.40 20.88
N ALA A 730 -5.32 -23.64 21.11
CA ALA A 730 -6.07 -24.63 21.87
C ALA A 730 -6.15 -24.25 23.35
N GLN A 731 -5.07 -23.69 23.92
CA GLN A 731 -5.09 -23.13 25.27
C GLN A 731 -6.05 -21.94 25.40
N GLU A 732 -6.06 -21.03 24.42
CA GLU A 732 -7.03 -19.93 24.39
C GLU A 732 -8.46 -20.44 24.28
N LEU A 733 -8.71 -21.43 23.41
CA LEU A 733 -10.03 -22.04 23.29
C LEU A 733 -10.46 -22.71 24.60
N ARG A 734 -9.56 -23.41 25.30
CA ARG A 734 -9.85 -23.97 26.64
C ARG A 734 -10.17 -22.89 27.67
N ARG A 735 -9.50 -21.73 27.60
CA ARG A 735 -9.72 -20.59 28.49
C ARG A 735 -11.08 -19.93 28.24
N ILE A 736 -11.47 -19.79 26.98
CA ILE A 736 -12.73 -19.18 26.56
C ILE A 736 -13.92 -20.13 26.80
N GLY A 737 -13.73 -21.44 26.57
CA GLY A 737 -14.76 -22.48 26.69
C GLY A 737 -15.19 -23.06 25.33
N ASP A 738 -16.17 -23.98 25.36
CA ASP A 738 -16.75 -24.53 24.13
C ASP A 738 -17.71 -23.52 23.48
N VAL A 739 -17.15 -22.69 22.61
CA VAL A 739 -17.84 -21.64 21.87
C VAL A 739 -17.88 -21.96 20.38
N SER A 740 -18.68 -21.22 19.61
CA SER A 740 -18.66 -21.29 18.15
C SER A 740 -17.35 -20.74 17.58
N LEU A 741 -17.05 -21.08 16.31
CA LEU A 741 -15.88 -20.53 15.62
C LEU A 741 -15.93 -18.99 15.59
N ALA A 742 -17.09 -18.39 15.33
CA ALA A 742 -17.25 -16.94 15.29
C ALA A 742 -16.91 -16.28 16.63
N GLU A 743 -17.43 -16.83 17.73
CA GLU A 743 -17.16 -16.34 19.08
C GLU A 743 -15.70 -16.52 19.48
N PHE A 744 -15.06 -17.63 19.05
CA PHE A 744 -13.64 -17.84 19.28
C PHE A 744 -12.77 -16.81 18.55
N LEU A 745 -13.03 -16.57 17.26
CA LEU A 745 -12.26 -15.60 16.48
C LEU A 745 -12.32 -14.20 17.11
N ASP A 746 -13.51 -13.78 17.55
CA ASP A 746 -13.71 -12.51 18.23
C ASP A 746 -13.04 -12.48 19.61
N ALA A 747 -13.30 -13.47 20.49
CA ALA A 747 -12.76 -13.48 21.85
C ALA A 747 -11.22 -13.62 21.89
N ALA A 748 -10.64 -14.40 20.97
CA ALA A 748 -9.19 -14.58 20.88
C ALA A 748 -8.49 -13.52 20.01
N GLN A 749 -9.25 -12.65 19.32
CA GLN A 749 -8.73 -11.64 18.39
C GLN A 749 -7.80 -12.27 17.33
N VAL A 750 -8.26 -13.38 16.74
CA VAL A 750 -7.55 -14.12 15.69
C VAL A 750 -8.35 -14.12 14.40
N GLU A 751 -7.66 -14.10 13.27
CA GLU A 751 -8.31 -14.17 11.97
C GLU A 751 -8.66 -15.62 11.61
N LEU A 752 -9.70 -15.80 10.78
CA LEU A 752 -10.09 -17.13 10.29
C LEU A 752 -8.92 -17.87 9.64
N GLU A 753 -8.14 -17.14 8.85
CA GLU A 753 -6.93 -17.58 8.17
C GLU A 753 -5.94 -18.24 9.14
N ASP A 754 -5.75 -17.69 10.33
CA ASP A 754 -4.81 -18.20 11.34
C ASP A 754 -5.23 -19.57 11.87
N VAL A 755 -6.53 -19.88 11.89
CA VAL A 755 -7.05 -21.21 12.27
C VAL A 755 -6.79 -22.27 11.19
N TYR A 756 -6.74 -21.85 9.93
CA TYR A 756 -6.62 -22.75 8.76
C TYR A 756 -5.23 -22.83 8.14
N ARG A 757 -4.23 -22.13 8.71
CA ARG A 757 -2.82 -22.34 8.33
C ARG A 757 -2.45 -23.83 8.46
N SER A 758 -1.55 -24.31 7.61
CA SER A 758 -1.30 -25.75 7.42
C SER A 758 -0.83 -26.46 8.70
N THR A 759 -0.20 -25.72 9.62
CA THR A 759 0.20 -26.22 10.95
C THR A 759 -1.00 -26.49 11.86
N ASN A 760 -2.07 -25.71 11.71
CA ASN A 760 -3.19 -25.62 12.65
C ASN A 760 -4.36 -26.54 12.26
N GLY A 761 -4.52 -26.86 10.97
CA GLY A 761 -5.40 -27.93 10.48
C GLY A 761 -6.92 -27.72 10.67
N GLY A 762 -7.33 -26.48 10.92
CA GLY A 762 -8.72 -26.05 10.95
C GLY A 762 -9.39 -26.16 12.32
N TRP A 763 -10.64 -25.69 12.37
CA TRP A 763 -11.44 -25.56 13.59
C TRP A 763 -11.70 -26.90 14.28
N THR A 764 -12.00 -27.97 13.53
CA THR A 764 -12.20 -29.31 14.10
C THR A 764 -10.94 -29.83 14.79
N LYS A 765 -9.75 -29.64 14.20
CA LYS A 765 -8.49 -30.06 14.82
C LYS A 765 -8.24 -29.26 16.11
N LEU A 766 -8.52 -27.96 16.07
CA LEU A 766 -8.40 -27.09 17.24
C LEU A 766 -9.32 -27.52 18.39
N ARG A 767 -10.58 -27.87 18.10
CA ARG A 767 -11.52 -28.41 19.09
C ARG A 767 -11.04 -29.74 19.69
N ARG A 768 -10.50 -30.64 18.87
CA ARG A 768 -9.89 -31.90 19.33
C ARG A 768 -8.72 -31.65 20.28
N GLU A 769 -7.81 -30.76 19.91
CA GLU A 769 -6.68 -30.40 20.76
C GLU A 769 -7.13 -29.72 22.05
N ALA A 770 -8.20 -28.90 22.01
CA ALA A 770 -8.76 -28.28 23.20
C ALA A 770 -9.50 -29.27 24.12
N GLY A 771 -9.93 -30.43 23.60
CA GLY A 771 -10.72 -31.43 24.34
C GLY A 771 -12.23 -31.27 24.23
N PHE A 772 -12.72 -30.58 23.18
CA PHE A 772 -14.14 -30.33 22.92
C PHE A 772 -14.71 -31.15 21.74
N ASP A 773 -13.91 -32.06 21.17
CA ASP A 773 -14.31 -33.00 20.12
C ASP A 773 -13.46 -34.28 20.22
N ASP A 774 -14.12 -35.44 20.40
CA ASP A 774 -13.46 -36.74 20.57
C ASP A 774 -13.47 -37.59 19.28
N THR A 775 -13.90 -37.03 18.14
CA THR A 775 -13.95 -37.76 16.87
C THR A 775 -12.55 -38.07 16.33
N PRO A 776 -12.30 -39.28 15.79
CA PRO A 776 -10.99 -39.66 15.27
C PRO A 776 -10.65 -38.91 13.97
N ALA A 777 -9.41 -38.46 13.84
CA ALA A 777 -8.91 -37.82 12.63
C ALA A 777 -8.55 -38.88 11.56
N THR A 778 -9.40 -39.04 10.55
CA THR A 778 -9.14 -39.90 9.39
C THR A 778 -8.38 -39.15 8.28
N ASP A 779 -7.83 -39.85 7.29
CA ASP A 779 -7.20 -39.22 6.12
C ASP A 779 -8.17 -38.33 5.33
N GLN A 780 -9.45 -38.76 5.26
CA GLN A 780 -10.52 -37.98 4.62
C GLN A 780 -10.85 -36.71 5.41
N ASP A 781 -10.83 -36.77 6.74
CA ASP A 781 -10.99 -35.60 7.62
C ASP A 781 -9.88 -34.56 7.38
N GLN A 782 -8.63 -35.00 7.32
CA GLN A 782 -7.48 -34.13 7.06
C GLN A 782 -7.50 -33.54 5.64
N ALA A 783 -7.94 -34.32 4.65
CA ALA A 783 -8.10 -33.84 3.29
C ALA A 783 -9.17 -32.74 3.19
N LEU A 784 -10.35 -32.94 3.79
CA LEU A 784 -11.41 -31.94 3.80
C LEU A 784 -11.02 -30.70 4.61
N GLY A 785 -10.34 -30.84 5.75
CA GLY A 785 -9.84 -29.69 6.51
C GLY A 785 -8.91 -28.78 5.69
N ARG A 786 -7.98 -29.37 4.91
CA ARG A 786 -7.13 -28.61 3.98
C ARG A 786 -7.92 -27.93 2.86
N ARG A 787 -9.03 -28.53 2.43
CA ARG A 787 -9.93 -27.96 1.41
C ARG A 787 -10.74 -26.79 1.96
N ILE A 788 -11.21 -26.87 3.21
CA ILE A 788 -11.88 -25.75 3.90
C ILE A 788 -10.94 -24.53 3.96
N GLY A 789 -9.67 -24.73 4.31
CA GLY A 789 -8.68 -23.64 4.29
C GLY A 789 -8.45 -23.02 2.90
N ARG A 790 -8.58 -23.81 1.82
CA ARG A 790 -8.43 -23.35 0.43
C ARG A 790 -9.67 -22.67 -0.14
N MET A 791 -10.82 -22.73 0.52
CA MET A 791 -12.07 -22.09 0.08
C MET A 791 -12.43 -20.87 0.91
N LEU A 792 -11.51 -20.36 1.75
CA LEU A 792 -11.74 -19.15 2.53
C LEU A 792 -11.95 -17.89 1.67
N HIS A 793 -11.60 -17.95 0.37
CA HIS A 793 -11.84 -16.86 -0.58
C HIS A 793 -13.26 -16.76 -1.12
N VAL A 794 -14.12 -17.76 -0.87
CA VAL A 794 -15.43 -17.85 -1.54
C VAL A 794 -16.35 -16.72 -1.08
N ASP A 795 -16.70 -15.84 -2.03
CA ASP A 795 -17.54 -14.66 -1.82
C ASP A 795 -18.74 -14.59 -2.80
N ASP A 796 -18.96 -15.64 -3.62
CA ASP A 796 -20.12 -15.76 -4.51
C ASP A 796 -21.37 -16.19 -3.72
N PRO A 797 -22.43 -15.34 -3.62
CA PRO A 797 -23.63 -15.64 -2.86
C PRO A 797 -24.35 -16.91 -3.31
N ARG A 798 -24.36 -17.20 -4.62
CA ARG A 798 -25.07 -18.36 -5.18
C ARG A 798 -24.32 -19.65 -4.88
N ARG A 799 -22.98 -19.59 -4.91
CA ARG A 799 -22.10 -20.70 -4.51
C ARG A 799 -22.21 -20.99 -3.03
N LEU A 800 -22.16 -19.97 -2.17
CA LEU A 800 -22.36 -20.11 -0.72
C LEU A 800 -23.75 -20.68 -0.39
N ALA A 801 -24.81 -20.22 -1.06
CA ALA A 801 -26.16 -20.78 -0.89
C ALA A 801 -26.23 -22.26 -1.30
N THR A 802 -25.55 -22.64 -2.38
CA THR A 802 -25.47 -24.02 -2.86
C THR A 802 -24.69 -24.90 -1.88
N LEU A 803 -23.54 -24.42 -1.39
CA LEU A 803 -22.74 -25.10 -0.38
C LEU A 803 -23.56 -25.30 0.91
N LYS A 804 -24.25 -24.27 1.40
CA LYS A 804 -25.16 -24.37 2.57
C LYS A 804 -26.26 -25.42 2.35
N ARG A 805 -26.86 -25.45 1.16
CA ARG A 805 -27.90 -26.42 0.80
C ARG A 805 -27.36 -27.86 0.83
N LEU A 806 -26.16 -28.08 0.27
CA LEU A 806 -25.52 -29.39 0.20
C LEU A 806 -25.03 -29.89 1.56
N VAL A 807 -24.57 -29.00 2.42
CA VAL A 807 -24.16 -29.31 3.80
C VAL A 807 -25.37 -29.57 4.72
N GLY A 808 -26.49 -28.86 4.52
CA GLY A 808 -27.70 -29.02 5.34
C GLY A 808 -28.45 -30.35 5.13
N THR A 809 -29.57 -30.54 5.83
CA THR A 809 -30.42 -31.76 5.72
C THR A 809 -31.61 -31.59 4.77
N ALA A 810 -31.90 -30.36 4.33
CA ALA A 810 -33.07 -30.05 3.51
C ALA A 810 -32.91 -30.55 2.05
N SER A 811 -33.82 -31.44 1.65
CA SER A 811 -33.97 -31.95 0.29
C SER A 811 -34.86 -30.99 -0.52
N THR A 812 -34.23 -30.05 -1.23
CA THR A 812 -34.90 -29.31 -2.32
C THR A 812 -34.35 -29.79 -3.66
N LEU A 813 -35.20 -30.46 -4.44
CA LEU A 813 -34.95 -30.78 -5.84
C LEU A 813 -35.01 -29.47 -6.64
N GLN A 814 -33.89 -29.08 -7.25
CA GLN A 814 -33.87 -28.00 -8.23
C GLN A 814 -33.89 -28.59 -9.66
N PRO A 815 -34.49 -27.88 -10.64
CA PRO A 815 -34.49 -28.35 -12.02
C PRO A 815 -33.06 -28.29 -12.58
N GLU A 816 -32.50 -29.43 -13.01
CA GLU A 816 -31.12 -29.57 -13.50
C GLU A 816 -30.82 -28.77 -14.79
N SER A 817 -30.76 -27.46 -14.67
CA SER A 817 -30.20 -26.59 -15.70
C SER A 817 -28.69 -26.83 -15.81
N THR A 818 -28.13 -26.55 -17.00
CA THR A 818 -26.67 -26.61 -17.20
C THR A 818 -25.91 -25.76 -16.19
N LEU A 819 -26.48 -24.60 -15.83
CA LEU A 819 -25.91 -23.70 -14.84
C LEU A 819 -25.83 -24.36 -13.46
N GLU A 820 -26.91 -25.00 -12.99
CA GLU A 820 -26.92 -25.68 -11.69
C GLU A 820 -25.94 -26.86 -11.64
N ARG A 821 -25.82 -27.65 -12.73
CA ARG A 821 -24.82 -28.72 -12.82
C ARG A 821 -23.39 -28.18 -12.72
N ARG A 822 -23.09 -27.07 -13.39
CA ARG A 822 -21.75 -26.44 -13.30
C ARG A 822 -21.50 -25.84 -11.93
N LEU A 823 -22.50 -25.23 -11.30
CA LEU A 823 -22.37 -24.70 -9.94
C LEU A 823 -22.10 -25.83 -8.93
N ARG A 824 -22.76 -26.99 -9.09
CA ARG A 824 -22.45 -28.21 -8.33
C ARG A 824 -21.02 -28.68 -8.56
N SER A 825 -20.55 -28.69 -9.81
CA SER A 825 -19.17 -29.06 -10.14
C SER A 825 -18.14 -28.14 -9.48
N ILE A 826 -18.40 -26.83 -9.41
CA ILE A 826 -17.56 -25.88 -8.67
C ILE A 826 -17.51 -26.26 -7.18
N VAL A 827 -18.68 -26.41 -6.53
CA VAL A 827 -18.75 -26.75 -5.09
C VAL A 827 -18.10 -28.10 -4.79
N ALA A 828 -18.28 -29.08 -5.67
CA ALA A 828 -17.62 -30.37 -5.57
C ALA A 828 -16.09 -30.27 -5.70
N THR A 829 -15.60 -29.41 -6.59
CA THR A 829 -14.17 -29.11 -6.74
C THR A 829 -13.61 -28.50 -5.46
N ASP A 830 -14.38 -27.64 -4.79
CA ASP A 830 -13.99 -27.04 -3.51
C ASP A 830 -13.82 -28.09 -2.42
N LEU A 831 -14.82 -28.95 -2.26
CA LEU A 831 -14.90 -29.93 -1.17
C LEU A 831 -13.93 -31.10 -1.37
N PHE A 832 -13.79 -31.60 -2.61
CA PHE A 832 -13.11 -32.86 -2.89
C PHE A 832 -11.92 -32.73 -3.85
N GLY A 833 -11.76 -31.60 -4.51
CA GLY A 833 -10.74 -31.38 -5.54
C GLY A 833 -11.15 -31.79 -6.95
N PRO A 834 -10.29 -31.52 -7.95
CA PRO A 834 -10.63 -31.67 -9.36
C PRO A 834 -10.58 -33.12 -9.90
N ASP A 835 -10.00 -34.08 -9.16
CA ASP A 835 -9.71 -35.42 -9.68
C ASP A 835 -10.87 -36.42 -9.53
N ALA A 836 -11.87 -36.14 -8.67
CA ALA A 836 -12.99 -37.05 -8.38
C ALA A 836 -14.26 -36.30 -7.95
N ILE A 837 -14.75 -35.44 -8.86
CA ILE A 837 -15.93 -34.58 -8.68
C ILE A 837 -17.21 -35.45 -8.66
N PRO A 838 -17.98 -35.47 -7.55
CA PRO A 838 -19.26 -36.17 -7.50
C PRO A 838 -20.25 -35.73 -8.56
N GLU A 839 -21.02 -36.67 -9.11
CA GLU A 839 -21.96 -36.40 -10.21
C GLU A 839 -23.33 -35.90 -9.72
N SER A 840 -23.66 -36.13 -8.45
CA SER A 840 -24.96 -35.82 -7.85
C SER A 840 -24.88 -35.19 -6.46
N ASP A 841 -25.91 -34.42 -6.09
CA ASP A 841 -26.08 -33.86 -4.74
C ASP A 841 -26.12 -34.96 -3.66
N LEU A 842 -26.70 -36.13 -3.98
CA LEU A 842 -26.80 -37.26 -3.06
C LEU A 842 -25.43 -37.83 -2.71
N GLU A 843 -24.55 -37.94 -3.70
CA GLU A 843 -23.19 -38.42 -3.51
C GLU A 843 -22.37 -37.46 -2.64
N ILE A 844 -22.48 -36.13 -2.89
CA ILE A 844 -21.84 -35.11 -2.06
C ILE A 844 -22.28 -35.24 -0.59
N ARG A 845 -23.59 -35.37 -0.37
CA ARG A 845 -24.16 -35.53 0.97
C ARG A 845 -23.70 -36.82 1.64
N ALA A 846 -23.65 -37.93 0.91
CA ALA A 846 -23.17 -39.22 1.44
C ALA A 846 -21.71 -39.13 1.89
N ARG A 847 -20.85 -38.46 1.11
CA ARG A 847 -19.44 -38.22 1.48
C ARG A 847 -19.29 -37.28 2.68
N LEU A 848 -20.15 -36.29 2.83
CA LEU A 848 -20.14 -35.40 4.01
C LEU A 848 -20.74 -36.05 5.26
N ALA A 849 -21.70 -36.96 5.11
CA ALA A 849 -22.36 -37.63 6.23
C ALA A 849 -21.41 -38.50 7.06
N VAL A 850 -20.36 -39.05 6.45
CA VAL A 850 -19.32 -39.83 7.15
C VAL A 850 -18.28 -38.96 7.86
N LEU A 851 -18.36 -37.63 7.74
CA LEU A 851 -17.45 -36.64 8.36
C LEU A 851 -18.23 -35.59 9.19
N PRO A 852 -18.93 -35.99 10.27
CA PRO A 852 -19.85 -35.12 11.01
C PRO A 852 -19.20 -33.86 11.60
N SER A 853 -17.98 -33.95 12.15
CA SER A 853 -17.30 -32.78 12.70
C SER A 853 -16.89 -31.76 11.62
N ARG A 854 -16.46 -32.22 10.44
CA ARG A 854 -16.14 -31.33 9.31
C ARG A 854 -17.37 -30.74 8.66
N ARG A 855 -18.48 -31.48 8.68
CA ARG A 855 -19.79 -30.94 8.29
C ARG A 855 -20.21 -29.79 9.21
N SER A 856 -20.11 -29.97 10.53
CA SER A 856 -20.39 -28.92 11.53
C SER A 856 -19.44 -27.71 11.38
N GLU A 857 -18.16 -27.98 11.08
CA GLU A 857 -17.20 -26.93 10.75
C GLU A 857 -17.62 -26.13 9.51
N LEU A 858 -18.04 -26.79 8.42
CA LEU A 858 -18.57 -26.12 7.23
C LEU A 858 -19.81 -25.27 7.55
N GLU A 859 -20.72 -25.77 8.38
CA GLU A 859 -21.89 -25.01 8.85
C GLU A 859 -21.51 -23.75 9.62
N SER A 860 -20.35 -23.76 10.30
CA SER A 860 -19.79 -22.61 11.02
C SER A 860 -19.02 -21.65 10.10
N VAL A 861 -18.31 -22.18 9.10
CA VAL A 861 -17.48 -21.39 8.17
C VAL A 861 -18.34 -20.65 7.14
N ILE A 862 -19.39 -21.27 6.59
CA ILE A 862 -20.20 -20.66 5.51
C ILE A 862 -20.82 -19.31 5.92
N PRO A 863 -21.43 -19.14 7.12
CA PRO A 863 -21.91 -17.84 7.57
C PRO A 863 -20.80 -16.79 7.73
N LEU A 864 -19.59 -17.20 8.14
CA LEU A 864 -18.43 -16.31 8.25
C LEU A 864 -17.98 -15.82 6.87
N LEU A 865 -17.89 -16.72 5.89
CA LEU A 865 -17.57 -16.36 4.50
C LEU A 865 -18.63 -15.43 3.91
N LYS A 866 -19.92 -15.72 4.15
CA LYS A 866 -21.00 -14.83 3.76
C LYS A 866 -20.85 -13.45 4.40
N ALA A 867 -20.58 -13.37 5.70
CA ALA A 867 -20.43 -12.12 6.41
C ALA A 867 -19.22 -11.28 5.95
N ARG A 868 -18.18 -11.92 5.41
CA ARG A 868 -16.97 -11.29 4.87
C ARG A 868 -17.11 -10.76 3.44
N GLN A 869 -18.23 -11.01 2.77
CA GLN A 869 -18.44 -10.51 1.40
C GLN A 869 -18.47 -8.97 1.42
N SER A 870 -17.49 -8.37 0.74
CA SER A 870 -17.26 -6.92 0.74
C SER A 870 -17.65 -6.22 -0.56
N ARG A 871 -18.18 -6.95 -1.55
CA ARG A 871 -18.57 -6.41 -2.86
C ARG A 871 -19.94 -6.91 -3.30
N VAL A 872 -20.66 -6.04 -4.00
CA VAL A 872 -21.84 -6.42 -4.78
C VAL A 872 -21.37 -7.19 -6.00
N THR A 873 -21.89 -8.40 -6.21
CA THR A 873 -21.55 -9.22 -7.36
C THR A 873 -22.74 -9.33 -8.30
N THR A 874 -22.50 -9.27 -9.62
CA THR A 874 -23.55 -9.36 -10.65
C THR A 874 -23.40 -10.64 -11.46
N PRO A 875 -24.49 -11.32 -11.83
CA PRO A 875 -24.38 -12.53 -12.67
C PRO A 875 -23.87 -12.16 -14.06
N VAL A 876 -23.02 -12.99 -14.64
CA VAL A 876 -22.65 -12.88 -16.05
C VAL A 876 -23.89 -13.03 -16.93
N ALA A 877 -23.95 -12.30 -18.04
CA ALA A 877 -24.98 -12.45 -19.08
C ALA A 877 -24.86 -13.78 -19.86
N SER A 878 -24.93 -14.92 -19.15
CA SER A 878 -24.90 -16.27 -19.68
C SER A 878 -25.87 -17.18 -18.91
N THR A 879 -26.57 -18.04 -19.63
CA THR A 879 -27.49 -19.03 -19.04
C THR A 879 -26.79 -20.34 -18.67
N ARG A 880 -25.49 -20.49 -19.00
CA ARG A 880 -24.72 -21.73 -18.78
C ARG A 880 -23.55 -21.54 -17.80
N VAL A 881 -23.00 -20.34 -17.68
CA VAL A 881 -21.81 -20.06 -16.86
C VAL A 881 -22.25 -19.49 -15.50
N PRO A 882 -22.03 -20.20 -14.38
CA PRO A 882 -22.48 -19.80 -13.05
C PRO A 882 -21.51 -18.84 -12.35
N LEU A 883 -20.87 -17.93 -13.10
CA LEU A 883 -19.93 -16.94 -12.54
C LEU A 883 -20.64 -15.62 -12.25
N ARG A 884 -20.13 -14.91 -11.26
CA ARG A 884 -20.56 -13.55 -10.93
C ARG A 884 -19.37 -12.60 -11.00
N VAL A 885 -19.55 -11.50 -11.73
CA VAL A 885 -18.58 -10.41 -11.83
C VAL A 885 -18.32 -9.88 -10.42
N HIS A 886 -17.04 -9.58 -10.15
CA HIS A 886 -16.48 -9.16 -8.86
C HIS A 886 -16.38 -10.21 -7.75
N ALA A 887 -16.73 -11.48 -8.03
CA ALA A 887 -16.44 -12.60 -7.13
C ALA A 887 -15.06 -13.21 -7.38
N ARG A 888 -14.56 -13.97 -6.41
CA ARG A 888 -13.26 -14.63 -6.43
C ARG A 888 -13.37 -16.12 -6.75
N TYR A 889 -12.49 -16.58 -7.62
CA TYR A 889 -12.41 -17.96 -8.07
C TYR A 889 -10.95 -18.42 -8.15
N SER A 890 -10.67 -19.62 -7.68
CA SER A 890 -9.43 -20.30 -8.09
C SER A 890 -9.47 -20.59 -9.59
N ARG A 891 -8.31 -20.86 -10.20
CA ARG A 891 -8.25 -21.24 -11.63
C ARG A 891 -9.11 -22.48 -11.91
N ASP A 892 -9.08 -23.46 -11.01
CA ASP A 892 -9.79 -24.71 -11.19
C ASP A 892 -11.31 -24.50 -11.11
N GLU A 893 -11.76 -23.64 -10.19
CA GLU A 893 -13.17 -23.23 -10.07
C GLU A 893 -13.65 -22.48 -11.33
N ALA A 894 -12.85 -21.54 -11.82
CA ALA A 894 -13.18 -20.78 -13.02
C ALA A 894 -13.37 -21.70 -14.23
N LEU A 895 -12.45 -22.65 -14.46
CA LEU A 895 -12.53 -23.60 -15.56
C LEU A 895 -13.69 -24.60 -15.39
N ALA A 896 -13.98 -25.06 -14.16
CA ALA A 896 -15.15 -25.87 -13.86
C ALA A 896 -16.46 -25.13 -14.17
N ALA A 897 -16.50 -23.80 -13.98
CA ALA A 897 -17.65 -22.96 -14.33
C ALA A 897 -17.96 -22.91 -15.83
N PHE A 898 -16.98 -23.22 -16.68
CA PHE A 898 -17.19 -23.39 -18.13
C PHE A 898 -17.42 -24.85 -18.53
N GLY A 899 -17.42 -25.79 -17.58
CA GLY A 899 -17.71 -27.21 -17.82
C GLY A 899 -16.48 -28.06 -18.13
N MET A 900 -15.27 -27.58 -17.84
CA MET A 900 -14.05 -28.37 -18.06
C MET A 900 -13.90 -29.49 -17.02
N GLY A 901 -13.83 -30.75 -17.48
CA GLY A 901 -13.77 -31.92 -16.59
C GLY A 901 -12.43 -32.14 -15.85
N LYS A 902 -11.30 -31.65 -16.38
CA LYS A 902 -9.97 -31.74 -15.74
C LYS A 902 -9.22 -30.40 -15.70
N PRO A 903 -9.66 -29.45 -14.84
CA PRO A 903 -9.09 -28.10 -14.77
C PRO A 903 -7.58 -28.05 -14.46
N ASN A 904 -7.09 -29.00 -13.66
CA ASN A 904 -5.70 -29.07 -13.20
C ASN A 904 -4.66 -29.26 -14.32
N SER A 905 -5.10 -29.68 -15.51
CA SER A 905 -4.24 -29.88 -16.69
C SER A 905 -3.78 -28.57 -17.34
N VAL A 906 -4.44 -27.44 -17.06
CA VAL A 906 -4.14 -26.14 -17.68
C VAL A 906 -3.04 -25.42 -16.90
N ARG A 907 -1.88 -25.24 -17.52
CA ARG A 907 -0.77 -24.45 -16.95
C ARG A 907 -0.60 -23.06 -17.60
N GLU A 908 -1.38 -22.76 -18.64
CA GLU A 908 -1.28 -21.55 -19.46
C GLU A 908 -2.06 -20.37 -18.84
N GLY A 909 -1.60 -19.15 -19.11
CA GLY A 909 -2.25 -17.92 -18.65
C GLY A 909 -3.49 -17.50 -19.45
N VAL A 910 -3.72 -18.11 -20.61
CA VAL A 910 -4.94 -17.93 -21.41
C VAL A 910 -5.40 -19.30 -21.89
N LYS A 911 -6.72 -19.54 -21.88
CA LYS A 911 -7.31 -20.79 -22.36
C LYS A 911 -8.50 -20.53 -23.27
N TRP A 912 -8.46 -21.10 -24.47
CA TRP A 912 -9.63 -21.22 -25.35
C TRP A 912 -10.49 -22.41 -24.93
N LEU A 913 -11.79 -22.18 -24.74
CA LEU A 913 -12.79 -23.17 -24.40
C LEU A 913 -13.80 -23.28 -25.54
N GLU A 914 -13.59 -24.27 -26.40
CA GLU A 914 -14.31 -24.43 -27.67
C GLU A 914 -15.83 -24.62 -27.49
N ASP A 915 -16.24 -25.45 -26.53
CA ASP A 915 -17.66 -25.73 -26.24
C ASP A 915 -18.47 -24.49 -25.82
N GLU A 916 -17.79 -23.51 -25.22
CA GLU A 916 -18.39 -22.25 -24.78
C GLU A 916 -18.03 -21.08 -25.70
N ARG A 917 -17.17 -21.31 -26.71
CA ARG A 917 -16.55 -20.26 -27.55
C ARG A 917 -16.02 -19.10 -26.71
N ALA A 918 -15.29 -19.41 -25.64
CA ALA A 918 -14.81 -18.42 -24.67
C ALA A 918 -13.30 -18.47 -24.53
N ASP A 919 -12.65 -17.31 -24.61
CA ASP A 919 -11.26 -17.12 -24.20
C ASP A 919 -11.23 -16.66 -22.73
N VAL A 920 -10.52 -17.41 -21.87
CA VAL A 920 -10.41 -17.14 -20.43
C VAL A 920 -8.99 -16.70 -20.10
N PHE A 921 -8.85 -15.45 -19.64
CA PHE A 921 -7.56 -14.80 -19.36
C PHE A 921 -7.29 -14.81 -17.87
N PHE A 922 -6.21 -15.46 -17.43
CA PHE A 922 -5.71 -15.48 -16.07
C PHE A 922 -4.48 -14.59 -15.95
N VAL A 923 -4.68 -13.34 -15.55
CA VAL A 923 -3.64 -12.31 -15.44
C VAL A 923 -3.17 -12.19 -14.00
N THR A 924 -1.84 -12.26 -13.83
CA THR A 924 -1.17 -11.93 -12.56
C THR A 924 -0.44 -10.61 -12.78
N LEU A 925 -0.79 -9.58 -12.00
CA LEU A 925 -0.24 -8.23 -12.16
C LEU A 925 1.24 -8.18 -11.77
N THR A 926 1.60 -8.79 -10.64
CA THR A 926 2.98 -8.89 -10.16
C THR A 926 3.58 -10.24 -10.54
N LYS A 927 4.51 -10.25 -11.51
CA LYS A 927 5.06 -11.48 -12.12
C LYS A 927 6.36 -11.99 -11.50
N VAL A 928 7.11 -11.17 -10.75
CA VAL A 928 8.42 -11.52 -10.17
C VAL A 928 8.40 -11.28 -8.67
N GLU A 929 8.80 -12.30 -7.90
CA GLU A 929 8.92 -12.24 -6.44
C GLU A 929 10.35 -11.81 -6.05
N GLY A 930 10.47 -10.89 -5.09
CA GLY A 930 11.74 -10.54 -4.43
C GLY A 930 12.64 -9.51 -5.15
N HIS A 931 12.48 -9.30 -6.46
CA HIS A 931 13.22 -8.27 -7.20
C HIS A 931 12.32 -7.59 -8.25
N TYR A 932 12.34 -6.26 -8.27
CA TYR A 932 11.63 -5.46 -9.27
C TYR A 932 12.16 -5.78 -10.68
N SER A 933 11.27 -6.17 -11.59
CA SER A 933 11.58 -6.41 -13.01
C SER A 933 10.96 -5.31 -13.87
N PRO A 934 11.74 -4.32 -14.33
CA PRO A 934 11.23 -3.15 -15.08
C PRO A 934 10.50 -3.53 -16.37
N THR A 935 10.89 -4.64 -16.99
CA THR A 935 10.41 -5.05 -18.33
C THR A 935 9.05 -5.74 -18.31
N THR A 936 8.62 -6.31 -17.19
CA THR A 936 7.36 -7.08 -17.08
C THR A 936 6.22 -6.30 -16.43
N MET A 937 6.54 -5.19 -15.75
CA MET A 937 5.60 -4.40 -14.97
C MET A 937 4.57 -3.64 -15.83
N TYR A 938 4.91 -3.28 -17.07
CA TYR A 938 4.06 -2.46 -17.94
C TYR A 938 3.20 -3.23 -18.95
N ALA A 939 3.23 -4.56 -18.93
CA ALA A 939 2.56 -5.38 -19.93
C ALA A 939 1.04 -5.41 -19.72
N ASP A 940 0.58 -5.71 -18.50
CA ASP A 940 -0.83 -5.90 -18.15
C ASP A 940 -1.26 -4.92 -17.06
N ARG A 941 -2.17 -3.99 -17.36
CA ARG A 941 -2.60 -2.94 -16.41
C ARG A 941 -3.98 -2.36 -16.72
N ALA A 942 -4.68 -1.89 -15.70
CA ALA A 942 -5.91 -1.10 -15.87
C ALA A 942 -5.57 0.35 -16.22
N ILE A 943 -6.15 0.86 -17.31
CA ILE A 943 -5.99 2.27 -17.72
C ILE A 943 -7.07 3.15 -17.08
N SER A 944 -8.27 2.59 -16.92
CA SER A 944 -9.41 3.20 -16.23
C SER A 944 -10.28 2.09 -15.63
N PRO A 945 -11.31 2.38 -14.82
CA PRO A 945 -12.22 1.35 -14.33
C PRO A 945 -12.86 0.50 -15.45
N VAL A 946 -12.92 1.01 -16.68
CA VAL A 946 -13.54 0.32 -17.83
C VAL A 946 -12.55 -0.06 -18.94
N ARG A 947 -11.25 0.23 -18.79
CA ARG A 947 -10.23 -0.06 -19.82
C ARG A 947 -9.05 -0.82 -19.24
N PHE A 948 -8.67 -1.90 -19.91
CA PHE A 948 -7.58 -2.77 -19.50
C PHE A 948 -6.62 -3.03 -20.68
N GLN A 949 -5.33 -2.77 -20.48
CA GLN A 949 -4.27 -3.11 -21.41
C GLN A 949 -3.76 -4.52 -21.10
N TRP A 950 -3.68 -5.38 -22.11
CA TRP A 950 -3.18 -6.74 -21.99
C TRP A 950 -2.18 -7.06 -23.11
N GLU A 951 -1.14 -7.82 -22.80
CA GLU A 951 -0.14 -8.26 -23.78
C GLU A 951 -0.20 -9.78 -24.03
N SER A 952 -0.20 -10.18 -25.30
CA SER A 952 -0.31 -11.59 -25.68
C SER A 952 0.96 -12.40 -25.42
N GLN A 953 0.88 -13.72 -25.59
CA GLN A 953 2.06 -14.58 -25.55
C GLN A 953 3.05 -14.18 -26.68
N ASN A 954 4.36 -14.26 -26.42
CA ASN A 954 5.44 -13.80 -27.30
C ASN A 954 5.40 -14.34 -28.75
N ARG A 955 4.68 -15.44 -29.01
CA ARG A 955 4.58 -16.08 -30.33
C ARG A 955 3.30 -15.72 -31.08
N THR A 956 2.31 -15.16 -30.40
CA THR A 956 1.02 -14.79 -30.99
C THR A 956 1.24 -13.56 -31.85
N SER A 957 1.00 -13.67 -33.16
CA SER A 957 0.97 -12.57 -34.13
C SER A 957 -0.45 -12.10 -34.43
N VAL A 958 -0.61 -10.87 -34.91
CA VAL A 958 -1.88 -10.31 -35.40
C VAL A 958 -2.48 -11.21 -36.47
N SER A 959 -1.66 -11.76 -37.36
CA SER A 959 -2.04 -12.69 -38.42
C SER A 959 -2.32 -14.12 -37.95
N SER A 960 -2.02 -14.47 -36.70
CA SER A 960 -2.24 -15.84 -36.20
C SER A 960 -3.73 -16.10 -35.93
N GLU A 961 -4.16 -17.36 -35.98
CA GLU A 961 -5.56 -17.75 -35.69
C GLU A 961 -6.03 -17.22 -34.33
N THR A 962 -5.18 -17.33 -33.32
CA THR A 962 -5.42 -16.80 -31.97
C THR A 962 -5.51 -15.27 -31.95
N GLY A 963 -4.61 -14.57 -32.66
CA GLY A 963 -4.63 -13.11 -32.77
C GLY A 963 -5.91 -12.60 -33.45
N GLN A 964 -6.29 -13.23 -34.56
CA GLN A 964 -7.54 -12.94 -35.28
C GLN A 964 -8.78 -13.22 -34.43
N ARG A 965 -8.75 -14.27 -33.59
CA ARG A 965 -9.83 -14.57 -32.65
C ARG A 965 -10.01 -13.46 -31.62
N TYR A 966 -8.93 -12.93 -31.04
CA TYR A 966 -9.02 -11.83 -30.08
C TYR A 966 -9.58 -10.55 -30.72
N ILE A 967 -9.02 -10.15 -31.87
CA ILE A 967 -9.38 -8.91 -32.56
C ILE A 967 -10.82 -8.96 -33.07
N ASN A 968 -11.24 -10.10 -33.62
CA ASN A 968 -12.56 -10.25 -34.26
C ASN A 968 -13.57 -11.04 -33.40
N HIS A 969 -13.34 -11.21 -32.09
CA HIS A 969 -14.15 -12.06 -31.21
C HIS A 969 -15.67 -11.83 -31.34
N ARG A 970 -16.13 -10.57 -31.41
CA ARG A 970 -17.56 -10.25 -31.58
C ARG A 970 -18.14 -10.78 -32.90
N GLN A 971 -17.39 -10.66 -34.01
CA GLN A 971 -17.83 -11.14 -35.32
C GLN A 971 -17.85 -12.67 -35.37
N LEU A 972 -16.94 -13.31 -34.64
CA LEU A 972 -16.84 -14.77 -34.51
C LEU A 972 -17.83 -15.34 -33.47
N GLY A 973 -18.55 -14.48 -32.74
CA GLY A 973 -19.47 -14.87 -31.69
C GLY A 973 -18.79 -15.51 -30.47
N SER A 974 -17.52 -15.16 -30.20
CA SER A 974 -16.78 -15.59 -29.02
C SER A 974 -16.74 -14.52 -27.94
N SER A 975 -16.64 -14.94 -26.67
CA SER A 975 -16.50 -14.04 -25.52
C SER A 975 -15.09 -14.08 -24.96
N VAL A 976 -14.66 -12.98 -24.33
CA VAL A 976 -13.35 -12.88 -23.67
C VAL A 976 -13.58 -12.53 -22.20
N HIS A 977 -13.03 -13.33 -21.29
CA HIS A 977 -13.27 -13.26 -19.85
C HIS A 977 -11.98 -12.94 -19.10
N LEU A 978 -12.01 -11.95 -18.21
CA LEU A 978 -10.83 -11.51 -17.45
C LEU A 978 -10.86 -11.96 -16.00
N PHE A 979 -9.81 -12.66 -15.58
CA PHE A 979 -9.52 -13.04 -14.21
C PHE A 979 -8.22 -12.38 -13.77
N LEU A 980 -8.29 -11.49 -12.79
CA LEU A 980 -7.17 -10.72 -12.26
C LEU A 980 -6.73 -11.26 -10.90
N ARG A 981 -5.44 -11.32 -10.66
CA ARG A 981 -4.90 -11.40 -9.30
C ARG A 981 -3.65 -10.54 -9.19
N GLU A 982 -3.39 -10.06 -7.99
CA GLU A 982 -2.23 -9.23 -7.72
C GLU A 982 -0.94 -10.04 -7.74
N THR A 983 -0.83 -11.07 -6.90
CA THR A 983 0.37 -11.92 -6.77
C THR A 983 0.06 -13.41 -6.83
N LYS A 984 1.09 -14.23 -7.11
CA LYS A 984 1.04 -15.69 -6.95
C LYS A 984 1.47 -16.14 -5.55
N SER A 985 2.12 -15.25 -4.78
CA SER A 985 2.66 -15.57 -3.48
C SER A 985 1.54 -15.89 -2.50
N PRO A 986 1.55 -17.07 -1.86
CA PRO A 986 0.56 -17.41 -0.85
C PRO A 986 0.76 -16.57 0.42
N ASP A 987 -0.35 -16.20 1.08
CA ASP A 987 -0.29 -15.77 2.48
C ASP A 987 0.05 -17.00 3.34
N GLY A 988 1.33 -17.08 3.76
CA GLY A 988 1.87 -18.24 4.45
C GLY A 988 1.74 -19.52 3.62
N ASP A 989 0.92 -20.44 4.10
CA ASP A 989 0.70 -21.79 3.57
C ASP A 989 -0.76 -22.05 3.15
N LEU A 990 -1.59 -21.00 3.06
CA LEU A 990 -3.01 -21.07 2.69
C LEU A 990 -3.26 -21.36 1.19
N GLY A 991 -2.19 -21.47 0.40
CA GLY A 991 -2.26 -21.73 -1.03
C GLY A 991 -2.26 -20.46 -1.88
N THR A 992 -2.15 -20.66 -3.19
CA THR A 992 -2.04 -19.56 -4.16
C THR A 992 -3.30 -18.67 -4.11
N PRO A 993 -3.15 -17.32 -4.09
CA PRO A 993 -4.29 -16.42 -4.06
C PRO A 993 -5.28 -16.64 -5.21
N PRO A 994 -6.59 -16.49 -4.96
CA PRO A 994 -7.63 -16.63 -5.98
C PRO A 994 -7.58 -15.49 -6.99
N TYR A 995 -8.24 -15.68 -8.12
CA TYR A 995 -8.47 -14.61 -9.09
C TYR A 995 -9.80 -13.90 -8.82
N PHE A 996 -9.78 -12.57 -8.90
CA PHE A 996 -10.95 -11.73 -9.04
C PHE A 996 -11.46 -11.81 -10.48
N TYR A 997 -12.76 -12.11 -10.65
CA TYR A 997 -13.36 -12.14 -11.98
C TYR A 997 -13.89 -10.74 -12.35
N ALA A 998 -13.19 -10.09 -13.29
CA ALA A 998 -13.48 -8.72 -13.75
C ALA A 998 -14.61 -8.64 -14.80
N GLY A 999 -15.12 -9.79 -15.26
CA GLY A 999 -16.20 -9.84 -16.24
C GLY A 999 -15.72 -10.06 -17.67
N THR A 1000 -16.62 -9.75 -18.61
CA THR A 1000 -16.37 -9.85 -20.05
C THR A 1000 -15.72 -8.59 -20.60
N MET A 1001 -14.93 -8.78 -21.66
CA MET A 1001 -14.16 -7.73 -22.31
C MET A 1001 -14.49 -7.63 -23.79
N GLN A 1002 -14.31 -6.43 -24.32
CA GLN A 1002 -14.54 -6.08 -25.71
C GLN A 1002 -13.31 -5.40 -26.32
N TYR A 1003 -12.87 -5.89 -27.47
CA TYR A 1003 -11.75 -5.33 -28.24
C TYR A 1003 -11.97 -3.85 -28.59
N GLU A 1004 -10.98 -2.99 -28.32
CA GLU A 1004 -10.98 -1.56 -28.66
C GLU A 1004 -9.88 -1.20 -29.68
N SER A 1005 -8.61 -1.56 -29.41
CA SER A 1005 -7.48 -1.31 -30.31
C SER A 1005 -6.30 -2.25 -30.02
N HIS A 1006 -5.30 -2.30 -30.92
CA HIS A 1006 -4.06 -3.04 -30.66
C HIS A 1006 -2.83 -2.32 -31.24
N SER A 1007 -1.65 -2.70 -30.77
CA SER A 1007 -0.34 -2.29 -31.29
C SER A 1007 0.66 -3.44 -31.12
N GLY A 1008 1.69 -3.50 -31.97
CA GLY A 1008 2.66 -4.60 -31.96
C GLY A 1008 2.13 -5.88 -32.61
N ASP A 1009 3.04 -6.80 -32.90
CA ASP A 1009 2.72 -8.08 -33.55
C ASP A 1009 3.09 -9.27 -32.67
N ARG A 1010 4.36 -9.39 -32.24
CA ARG A 1010 4.85 -10.52 -31.43
C ARG A 1010 5.62 -10.01 -30.20
N PRO A 1011 4.94 -9.76 -29.07
CA PRO A 1011 3.51 -9.97 -28.80
C PRO A 1011 2.60 -8.83 -29.29
N ILE A 1012 1.29 -9.10 -29.34
CA ILE A 1012 0.23 -8.10 -29.56
C ILE A 1012 -0.10 -7.45 -28.22
N ARG A 1013 -0.09 -6.12 -28.17
CA ARG A 1013 -0.63 -5.34 -27.05
C ARG A 1013 -2.04 -4.87 -27.40
N ILE A 1014 -3.03 -5.33 -26.66
CA ILE A 1014 -4.45 -5.08 -26.92
C ILE A 1014 -5.04 -4.18 -25.82
N MET A 1015 -5.81 -3.18 -26.23
CA MET A 1015 -6.69 -2.41 -25.36
C MET A 1015 -8.08 -3.04 -25.35
N TRP A 1016 -8.53 -3.44 -24.17
CA TRP A 1016 -9.84 -4.01 -23.92
C TRP A 1016 -10.73 -3.01 -23.16
N ARG A 1017 -12.01 -2.95 -23.54
CA ARG A 1017 -13.06 -2.30 -22.76
C ARG A 1017 -13.83 -3.34 -21.96
N LEU A 1018 -13.90 -3.19 -20.64
CA LEU A 1018 -14.69 -4.05 -19.77
C LEU A 1018 -16.18 -3.69 -19.89
N ASP A 1019 -17.04 -4.71 -19.87
CA ASP A 1019 -18.49 -4.51 -19.88
C ASP A 1019 -18.99 -3.95 -18.54
N GLU A 1020 -18.37 -4.38 -17.44
CA GLU A 1020 -18.63 -3.85 -16.10
C GLU A 1020 -17.37 -3.16 -15.56
N PRO A 1021 -17.51 -2.01 -14.89
CA PRO A 1021 -16.36 -1.33 -14.30
C PRO A 1021 -15.72 -2.21 -13.23
N LEU A 1022 -14.39 -2.17 -13.14
CA LEU A 1022 -13.65 -2.71 -11.99
C LEU A 1022 -14.12 -1.99 -10.72
N SER A 1023 -14.29 -2.75 -9.64
CA SER A 1023 -14.45 -2.17 -8.30
C SER A 1023 -13.24 -1.30 -7.97
N ILE A 1024 -13.44 -0.24 -7.20
CA ILE A 1024 -12.40 0.79 -7.04
C ILE A 1024 -11.11 0.26 -6.40
N ASP A 1025 -11.23 -0.71 -5.48
CA ASP A 1025 -10.11 -1.38 -4.82
C ASP A 1025 -9.27 -2.21 -5.82
N VAL A 1026 -9.93 -2.95 -6.72
CA VAL A 1026 -9.26 -3.73 -7.77
C VAL A 1026 -8.70 -2.81 -8.84
N PHE A 1027 -9.41 -1.73 -9.18
CA PHE A 1027 -8.86 -0.72 -10.07
C PHE A 1027 -7.60 -0.11 -9.48
N GLN A 1028 -7.57 0.25 -8.19
CA GLN A 1028 -6.36 0.81 -7.58
C GLN A 1028 -5.16 -0.15 -7.65
N SER A 1029 -5.35 -1.45 -7.35
CA SER A 1029 -4.27 -2.44 -7.46
C SER A 1029 -3.87 -2.75 -8.91
N ALA A 1030 -4.83 -2.72 -9.85
CA ALA A 1030 -4.59 -2.99 -11.26
C ALA A 1030 -4.12 -1.78 -12.07
N ARG A 1031 -4.40 -0.55 -11.62
CA ARG A 1031 -4.03 0.69 -12.31
C ARG A 1031 -2.53 0.81 -12.39
N LEU A 1032 -1.88 0.45 -11.29
CA LEU A 1032 -0.46 0.50 -11.08
C LEU A 1032 -0.14 -0.58 -10.01
N ALA A 1033 0.15 -1.82 -10.40
CA ALA A 1033 1.52 -2.33 -10.23
C ALA A 1033 2.54 -1.35 -10.85
N SER A 1034 2.58 -0.13 -10.34
CA SER A 1034 3.42 0.97 -10.77
C SER A 1034 3.44 2.09 -9.74
#